data_AF-A0A1Y1UTY1-F1
#
_entry.id   AF-A0A1Y1UTY1-F1
#
_cell.length_a   1.000
_cell.length_b   1.000
_cell.length_c   1.000
_cell.angle_alpha   90.00
_cell.angle_beta   90.00
_cell.angle_gamma   90.00
#
_symmetry.space_group_name_H-M   'P 1'
#
loop_
_entity.id
_entity.type
_entity.pdbx_description
1 polymer ?
#
loop_
_entity_poly.entity_id
_entity_poly.type
_entity_poly.pdbx_seq_one_letter_code
_entity_poly.pdbx_strand_id
1 'polypeptide(L)'
;MDINDSLFSNNIPTTTTILSSFSNNNNNNHIKNNSNNEVENRYNRLKKILSNNNCTYNSSTKNRFNRLKNMINNSLRNENLIKNSLNCTTKKEEKEKEEESSLESIEEFIVKHEKSKKDKLLKSDILKDPYDIIFVESEYDLICEFFNQIRKLDPDLIIGYNTFGFDYKYLAQRAGMYSIIDQKSSPFKANRILNMPTKFMTISSSNEVELKIPGRIAIDIFKYAKSLNMPSASLNYVSEQLLNKHKIDLPYKDMFYLIYENTDDSLNKVAMYCIMDSILTLEIFNVSYQWIQLLEIAKTSRIRVDEVYKNGQSKKFANLLYKYCYDNDICIDIDNSNIVSYKGATVIEPLSGVYNYCTMLDFTSLYPSVIITHNICYTTLINPNDIGNYSEDEYHKIDIGNKLYYFTKRHVGILPRMMKLLLSERIRYKNMMKKASGSDYIIYDKRQYALKIQANSIYGCLGSSSLKYLRFLPGAECTTGMGRNYLNKTIALICENTKFRVIYGDTDSCLIEYKKDIERESNGKNLDTKDFDVNKFIEDCKLVAEYVTNQLPEGMHLKYENTFKRMLILSKKKYCGVLANTSELYIKGIDIIKKNTCVFIRDYYKIFLYMILFDYPEKQIRYKVLEMKNKLLSGDVPLEKLLMKMTIGPKYVNKSYYVLLFVNNHKMYNLDYKIGEKIDYIIIDTNSFSFNKNSKLLGDKMISLDLYKNICEKATKNKNINKPKLDYHYYYYHYVETGFKSLLKVLNTNISDLL
;
A
#
# COMPACT_ATOMS: atom_id res chain seq x y z
N MET A 1 -44.09 7.35 -1.22
CA MET A 1 -44.34 8.52 -2.06
C MET A 1 -43.64 8.28 -3.38
N ASP A 2 -44.44 7.94 -4.38
CA ASP A 2 -44.05 7.73 -5.78
C ASP A 2 -43.41 8.97 -6.40
N ILE A 3 -42.45 8.76 -7.31
CA ILE A 3 -42.27 9.46 -8.60
C ILE A 3 -41.11 8.78 -9.36
N ASN A 4 -41.52 8.01 -10.38
CA ASN A 4 -41.01 7.88 -11.76
C ASN A 4 -39.55 7.47 -12.07
N ASP A 5 -39.41 6.16 -12.34
CA ASP A 5 -38.59 5.60 -13.41
C ASP A 5 -39.33 5.70 -14.77
N SER A 6 -38.71 6.24 -15.82
CA SER A 6 -38.91 5.81 -17.23
C SER A 6 -38.01 6.60 -18.21
N LEU A 7 -37.71 5.96 -19.35
CA LEU A 7 -36.90 6.36 -20.52
C LEU A 7 -35.42 5.97 -20.37
N PHE A 8 -34.89 4.91 -21.00
CA PHE A 8 -35.11 4.45 -22.37
C PHE A 8 -35.02 2.91 -22.49
N SER A 9 -36.07 2.32 -23.03
CA SER A 9 -36.05 1.02 -23.69
C SER A 9 -35.84 1.22 -25.19
N ASN A 10 -34.99 0.39 -25.80
CA ASN A 10 -35.14 -0.01 -27.21
C ASN A 10 -34.80 -1.50 -27.29
N ASN A 11 -35.84 -2.29 -27.56
CA ASN A 11 -35.80 -3.71 -27.94
C ASN A 11 -35.10 -3.84 -29.33
N ILE A 12 -34.59 -4.96 -29.87
CA ILE A 12 -35.06 -6.36 -30.10
C ILE A 12 -33.83 -7.09 -30.76
N PRO A 13 -33.70 -8.44 -30.95
CA PRO A 13 -34.16 -9.64 -30.23
C PRO A 13 -33.02 -10.62 -29.83
N THR A 14 -33.43 -11.54 -28.98
CA THR A 14 -32.90 -12.88 -28.67
C THR A 14 -32.71 -13.82 -29.89
N THR A 15 -31.62 -14.57 -29.88
CA THR A 15 -31.56 -15.96 -30.41
C THR A 15 -30.82 -16.84 -29.41
N THR A 16 -31.54 -17.84 -28.92
CA THR A 16 -31.11 -18.86 -27.96
C THR A 16 -30.55 -20.08 -28.71
N THR A 17 -29.56 -20.73 -28.09
CA THR A 17 -29.17 -22.16 -28.23
C THR A 17 -28.62 -22.68 -29.57
N ILE A 18 -27.36 -23.17 -29.55
CA ILE A 18 -26.93 -24.54 -29.91
C ILE A 18 -25.49 -24.78 -29.40
N LEU A 19 -25.39 -25.75 -28.48
CA LEU A 19 -24.34 -26.75 -28.20
C LEU A 19 -22.84 -26.47 -28.41
N SER A 20 -22.13 -26.67 -27.30
CA SER A 20 -20.94 -27.52 -27.10
C SER A 20 -20.16 -28.10 -28.29
N SER A 21 -18.85 -28.19 -28.07
CA SER A 21 -17.80 -28.89 -28.82
C SER A 21 -17.22 -28.12 -30.01
N PHE A 22 -15.96 -27.69 -29.89
CA PHE A 22 -14.90 -28.02 -30.84
C PHE A 22 -13.55 -27.57 -30.27
N SER A 23 -12.78 -28.58 -29.89
CA SER A 23 -11.33 -28.58 -29.74
C SER A 23 -10.60 -28.06 -30.98
N ASN A 24 -9.40 -27.49 -30.76
CA ASN A 24 -8.28 -27.38 -31.69
C ASN A 24 -8.61 -27.24 -33.19
N ASN A 25 -8.46 -26.02 -33.74
CA ASN A 25 -7.77 -25.88 -35.03
C ASN A 25 -7.34 -24.44 -35.34
N ASN A 26 -6.15 -24.35 -35.93
CA ASN A 26 -5.48 -23.18 -36.49
C ASN A 26 -6.37 -22.44 -37.50
N ASN A 27 -6.82 -21.21 -37.19
CA ASN A 27 -7.43 -20.32 -38.21
C ASN A 27 -7.39 -18.81 -37.87
N ASN A 28 -6.31 -18.32 -37.25
CA ASN A 28 -6.15 -16.89 -36.90
C ASN A 28 -5.51 -16.00 -37.99
N ASN A 29 -5.13 -16.55 -39.15
CA ASN A 29 -4.46 -15.75 -40.20
C ASN A 29 -5.40 -15.09 -41.21
N HIS A 30 -6.64 -15.58 -41.39
CA HIS A 30 -7.54 -15.02 -42.40
C HIS A 30 -8.30 -13.75 -41.95
N ILE A 31 -8.51 -13.53 -40.65
CA ILE A 31 -9.27 -12.38 -40.14
C ILE A 31 -8.41 -11.10 -40.07
N LYS A 32 -7.08 -11.21 -39.88
CA LYS A 32 -6.19 -10.04 -39.82
C LYS A 32 -5.96 -9.36 -41.17
N ASN A 33 -5.86 -10.13 -42.26
CA ASN A 33 -5.53 -9.57 -43.58
C ASN A 33 -6.63 -8.70 -44.19
N ASN A 34 -7.91 -8.99 -43.92
CA ASN A 34 -9.02 -8.15 -44.43
C ASN A 34 -9.09 -6.78 -43.74
N SER A 35 -8.74 -6.68 -42.45
CA SER A 35 -8.78 -5.41 -41.72
C SER A 35 -7.66 -4.44 -42.12
N ASN A 36 -6.47 -4.96 -42.44
CA ASN A 36 -5.34 -4.14 -42.90
C ASN A 36 -5.59 -3.54 -44.29
N ASN A 37 -6.22 -4.30 -45.19
CA ASN A 37 -6.58 -3.82 -46.54
C ASN A 37 -7.59 -2.65 -46.50
N GLU A 38 -8.55 -2.62 -45.57
CA GLU A 38 -9.48 -1.48 -45.43
C GLU A 38 -8.81 -0.21 -44.89
N VAL A 39 -7.88 -0.36 -43.94
CA VAL A 39 -7.12 0.77 -43.35
C VAL A 39 -6.21 1.39 -44.41
N GLU A 40 -5.51 0.57 -45.19
CA GLU A 40 -4.66 0.99 -46.31
C GLU A 40 -5.46 1.70 -47.40
N ASN A 41 -6.63 1.15 -47.79
CA ASN A 41 -7.52 1.77 -48.77
C ASN A 41 -8.06 3.13 -48.32
N ARG A 42 -8.44 3.27 -47.04
CA ARG A 42 -8.86 4.56 -46.46
C ARG A 42 -7.71 5.57 -46.37
N TYR A 43 -6.50 5.11 -46.03
CA TYR A 43 -5.31 5.95 -46.02
C TYR A 43 -4.99 6.47 -47.43
N ASN A 44 -4.98 5.60 -48.44
CA ASN A 44 -4.70 5.98 -49.83
C ASN A 44 -5.74 6.94 -50.40
N ARG A 45 -7.02 6.76 -50.05
CA ARG A 45 -8.10 7.69 -50.43
C ARG A 45 -7.91 9.08 -49.80
N LEU A 46 -7.57 9.16 -48.52
CA LEU A 46 -7.30 10.43 -47.84
C LEU A 46 -5.99 11.09 -48.34
N LYS A 47 -4.97 10.30 -48.66
CA LYS A 47 -3.73 10.78 -49.28
C LYS A 47 -4.01 11.46 -50.61
N LYS A 48 -4.86 10.85 -51.45
CA LYS A 48 -5.26 11.38 -52.76
C LYS A 48 -6.11 12.66 -52.66
N ILE A 49 -6.96 12.75 -51.64
CA ILE A 49 -7.72 13.98 -51.34
C ILE A 49 -6.77 15.09 -50.91
N LEU A 50 -5.84 14.82 -49.99
CA LEU A 50 -4.89 15.83 -49.49
C LEU A 50 -3.85 16.28 -50.54
N SER A 51 -3.57 15.46 -51.56
CA SER A 51 -2.63 15.80 -52.64
C SER A 51 -3.24 16.65 -53.76
N ASN A 52 -4.57 16.76 -53.83
CA ASN A 52 -5.21 17.69 -54.76
C ASN A 52 -5.17 19.10 -54.13
N ASN A 53 -4.15 19.85 -54.53
CA ASN A 53 -3.93 21.24 -54.14
C ASN A 53 -5.05 22.12 -54.71
N ASN A 54 -6.03 22.51 -53.88
CA ASN A 54 -6.79 23.77 -53.97
C ASN A 54 -7.87 23.95 -52.86
N CYS A 55 -7.79 23.26 -51.72
CA CYS A 55 -8.69 23.49 -50.58
C CYS A 55 -7.94 23.47 -49.23
N THR A 56 -8.21 24.44 -48.37
CA THR A 56 -7.79 24.46 -46.96
C THR A 56 -8.54 23.40 -46.17
N TYR A 57 -7.88 22.29 -45.82
CA TYR A 57 -8.51 21.19 -45.09
C TYR A 57 -8.61 21.45 -43.58
N ASN A 58 -9.79 21.17 -43.00
CA ASN A 58 -10.04 21.18 -41.54
C ASN A 58 -9.04 20.30 -40.77
N SER A 59 -8.60 20.75 -39.58
CA SER A 59 -7.68 20.05 -38.66
C SER A 59 -8.08 18.59 -38.38
N SER A 60 -9.39 18.29 -38.37
CA SER A 60 -9.94 16.95 -38.22
C SER A 60 -9.48 15.98 -39.32
N THR A 61 -9.44 16.42 -40.58
CA THR A 61 -9.04 15.59 -41.73
C THR A 61 -7.54 15.27 -41.68
N LYS A 62 -6.72 16.26 -41.31
CA LYS A 62 -5.27 16.10 -41.15
C LYS A 62 -4.93 15.18 -39.98
N ASN A 63 -5.67 15.31 -38.87
CA ASN A 63 -5.54 14.42 -37.71
C ASN A 63 -5.95 12.98 -38.02
N ARG A 64 -7.02 12.79 -38.80
CA ARG A 64 -7.47 11.45 -39.24
C ARG A 64 -6.46 10.79 -40.18
N PHE A 65 -5.85 11.55 -41.09
CA PHE A 65 -4.76 11.08 -41.95
C PHE A 65 -3.53 10.65 -41.12
N ASN A 66 -3.10 11.48 -40.16
CA ASN A 66 -1.96 11.15 -39.30
C ASN A 66 -2.21 9.91 -38.42
N ARG A 67 -3.44 9.73 -37.91
CA ARG A 67 -3.81 8.50 -37.18
C ARG A 67 -3.69 7.25 -38.05
N LEU A 68 -4.23 7.28 -39.27
CA LEU A 68 -4.15 6.14 -40.19
C LEU A 68 -2.71 5.83 -40.60
N LYS A 69 -1.90 6.87 -40.85
CA LYS A 69 -0.46 6.74 -41.13
C LYS A 69 0.28 6.03 -39.98
N ASN A 70 -0.01 6.42 -38.74
CA ASN A 70 0.61 5.81 -37.56
C ASN A 70 0.17 4.35 -37.35
N MET A 71 -1.09 4.02 -37.66
CA MET A 71 -1.57 2.64 -37.60
C MET A 71 -0.85 1.73 -38.60
N ILE A 72 -0.66 2.19 -39.84
CA ILE A 72 0.09 1.45 -40.87
C ILE A 72 1.56 1.27 -40.46
N ASN A 73 2.21 2.33 -39.96
CA ASN A 73 3.60 2.27 -39.50
C ASN A 73 3.79 1.29 -38.32
N ASN A 74 2.83 1.24 -37.39
CA ASN A 74 2.87 0.29 -36.27
C ASN A 74 2.62 -1.15 -36.71
N SER A 75 1.78 -1.38 -37.71
CA SER A 75 1.59 -2.70 -38.35
C SER A 75 2.91 -3.21 -38.93
N LEU A 76 3.59 -2.39 -39.73
CA LEU A 76 4.90 -2.71 -40.33
C LEU A 76 5.99 -2.97 -39.27
N ARG A 77 5.97 -2.23 -38.16
CA ARG A 77 6.90 -2.44 -37.04
C ARG A 77 6.66 -3.79 -36.34
N ASN A 78 5.41 -4.18 -36.17
CA ASN A 78 5.04 -5.46 -35.57
C ASN A 78 5.35 -6.65 -36.49
N GLU A 79 5.17 -6.52 -37.81
CA GLU A 79 5.61 -7.58 -38.76
C GLU A 79 7.13 -7.77 -38.76
N ASN A 80 7.91 -6.69 -38.64
CA ASN A 80 9.37 -6.78 -38.53
C ASN A 80 9.82 -7.38 -37.19
N LEU A 81 9.10 -7.12 -36.09
CA LEU A 81 9.35 -7.76 -34.79
C LEU A 81 9.01 -9.26 -34.81
N ILE A 82 7.93 -9.64 -35.51
CA ILE A 82 7.54 -11.05 -35.67
C ILE A 82 8.56 -11.78 -36.56
N LYS A 83 9.02 -11.20 -37.67
CA LYS A 83 10.11 -11.76 -38.50
C LYS A 83 11.43 -11.93 -37.73
N ASN A 84 11.77 -10.98 -36.86
CA ASN A 84 12.95 -11.10 -36.00
C ASN A 84 12.79 -12.16 -34.90
N SER A 85 11.57 -12.43 -34.44
CA SER A 85 11.29 -13.52 -33.47
C SER A 85 11.33 -14.92 -34.10
N LEU A 86 10.94 -15.06 -35.37
CA LEU A 86 10.96 -16.32 -36.13
C LEU A 86 12.37 -16.74 -36.59
N ASN A 87 13.27 -15.79 -36.83
CA ASN A 87 14.69 -16.06 -37.11
C ASN A 87 15.47 -16.51 -35.86
N CYS A 88 14.87 -16.47 -34.66
CA CYS A 88 15.49 -16.91 -33.41
C CYS A 88 15.16 -18.38 -33.06
N THR A 89 14.38 -19.06 -33.89
CA THR A 89 13.87 -20.43 -33.64
C THR A 89 14.50 -21.54 -34.49
N THR A 90 15.58 -21.28 -35.24
CA THR A 90 16.27 -22.31 -36.06
C THR A 90 17.74 -22.56 -35.68
N LYS A 91 18.10 -22.30 -34.41
CA LYS A 91 19.40 -22.69 -33.82
C LYS A 91 19.24 -23.33 -32.44
N LYS A 92 18.26 -24.23 -32.32
CA LYS A 92 17.92 -24.91 -31.06
C LYS A 92 17.66 -26.41 -31.28
N GLU A 93 18.52 -27.09 -32.04
CA GLU A 93 18.47 -28.56 -32.20
C GLU A 93 19.84 -29.27 -32.11
N GLU A 94 20.91 -28.62 -31.63
CA GLU A 94 22.21 -29.29 -31.44
C GLU A 94 22.85 -29.04 -30.06
N LYS A 95 22.06 -28.73 -29.03
CA LYS A 95 22.56 -28.58 -27.64
C LYS A 95 21.75 -29.36 -26.60
N GLU A 96 21.22 -30.51 -26.98
CA GLU A 96 20.66 -31.48 -26.03
C GLU A 96 21.63 -32.66 -25.92
N LYS A 97 22.70 -32.48 -25.15
CA LYS A 97 23.52 -33.57 -24.55
C LYS A 97 24.50 -33.15 -23.45
N GLU A 98 24.47 -31.92 -22.98
CA GLU A 98 25.28 -31.45 -21.84
C GLU A 98 24.46 -30.50 -20.93
N GLU A 99 23.39 -30.98 -20.30
CA GLU A 99 22.72 -30.23 -19.21
C GLU A 99 22.29 -31.18 -18.06
N GLU A 100 23.28 -31.80 -17.42
CA GLU A 100 23.20 -32.23 -16.02
C GLU A 100 24.23 -31.44 -15.21
N SER A 101 24.06 -30.11 -15.07
CA SER A 101 24.68 -29.30 -14.00
C SER A 101 24.39 -27.79 -14.16
N SER A 102 23.14 -27.36 -13.99
CA SER A 102 22.85 -25.94 -13.79
C SER A 102 21.59 -25.73 -12.94
N LEU A 103 21.73 -25.96 -11.63
CA LEU A 103 20.85 -25.30 -10.67
C LEU A 103 21.13 -23.80 -10.76
N GLU A 104 20.26 -23.07 -11.44
CA GLU A 104 20.24 -21.60 -11.47
C GLU A 104 20.33 -21.10 -10.01
N SER A 105 21.32 -20.27 -9.70
CA SER A 105 21.50 -19.83 -8.32
C SER A 105 20.31 -18.94 -7.91
N ILE A 106 19.77 -19.12 -6.70
CA ILE A 106 18.64 -18.30 -6.19
C ILE A 106 18.93 -16.80 -6.31
N GLU A 107 20.20 -16.42 -6.17
CA GLU A 107 20.68 -15.04 -6.34
C GLU A 107 20.49 -14.56 -7.78
N GLU A 108 20.78 -15.38 -8.79
CA GLU A 108 20.49 -15.09 -10.19
C GLU A 108 18.99 -15.02 -10.47
N PHE A 109 18.17 -15.89 -9.88
CA PHE A 109 16.71 -15.84 -10.03
C PHE A 109 16.14 -14.50 -9.51
N ILE A 110 16.55 -14.06 -8.31
CA ILE A 110 16.14 -12.77 -7.71
C ILE A 110 16.64 -11.60 -8.57
N VAL A 111 17.91 -11.63 -8.98
CA VAL A 111 18.53 -10.56 -9.77
C VAL A 111 17.92 -10.45 -11.17
N LYS A 112 17.56 -11.57 -11.81
CA LYS A 112 16.96 -11.62 -13.15
C LYS A 112 15.51 -11.10 -13.14
N HIS A 113 14.77 -11.34 -12.06
CA HIS A 113 13.45 -10.74 -11.85
C HIS A 113 13.50 -9.25 -11.48
N GLU A 114 14.52 -8.78 -10.77
CA GLU A 114 14.69 -7.36 -10.44
C GLU A 114 15.29 -6.51 -11.58
N LYS A 115 16.17 -7.09 -12.41
CA LYS A 115 16.89 -6.35 -13.48
C LYS A 115 16.06 -6.10 -14.74
N SER A 116 15.01 -6.89 -15.05
CA SER A 116 14.30 -6.76 -16.33
C SER A 116 13.48 -5.46 -16.50
N LYS A 117 13.46 -4.58 -15.50
CA LYS A 117 12.77 -3.28 -15.53
C LYS A 117 13.68 -2.05 -15.67
N LYS A 118 15.01 -2.22 -15.62
CA LYS A 118 15.96 -1.10 -15.67
C LYS A 118 16.65 -1.05 -17.02
N ASP A 119 16.00 -0.36 -17.97
CA ASP A 119 16.66 0.55 -18.93
C ASP A 119 15.66 0.99 -20.01
N LYS A 120 15.30 2.28 -20.01
CA LYS A 120 15.31 3.17 -21.20
C LYS A 120 14.65 4.55 -20.94
N LEU A 121 15.47 5.56 -21.22
CA LEU A 121 15.23 6.94 -21.71
C LEU A 121 14.15 7.83 -21.07
N LEU A 122 14.61 8.97 -20.54
CA LEU A 122 14.21 10.33 -20.99
C LEU A 122 15.18 11.36 -20.40
N LYS A 123 16.25 11.69 -21.15
CA LYS A 123 17.15 12.82 -20.84
C LYS A 123 17.07 13.97 -21.87
N SER A 124 16.22 13.89 -22.91
CA SER A 124 16.33 14.80 -24.06
C SER A 124 15.11 15.68 -24.38
N ASP A 125 13.90 15.34 -23.94
CA ASP A 125 12.70 15.95 -24.54
C ASP A 125 12.03 17.04 -23.69
N ILE A 126 12.23 17.06 -22.36
CA ILE A 126 11.64 18.07 -21.44
C ILE A 126 12.46 19.38 -21.42
N LEU A 127 13.73 19.33 -21.82
CA LEU A 127 14.66 20.48 -21.78
C LEU A 127 14.53 21.42 -22.99
N LYS A 128 13.54 21.21 -23.87
CA LYS A 128 13.38 21.99 -25.12
C LYS A 128 12.27 23.04 -25.06
N ASP A 129 11.43 23.03 -24.05
CA ASP A 129 10.39 24.05 -23.90
C ASP A 129 10.99 25.33 -23.28
N PRO A 130 10.70 26.52 -23.83
CA PRO A 130 11.12 27.77 -23.23
C PRO A 130 10.40 27.97 -21.89
N TYR A 131 11.15 28.26 -20.83
CA TYR A 131 10.62 28.58 -19.51
C TYR A 131 10.69 30.09 -19.29
N ASP A 132 9.61 30.69 -18.82
CA ASP A 132 9.58 32.10 -18.44
C ASP A 132 10.25 32.28 -17.07
N ILE A 133 11.45 32.86 -17.05
CA ILE A 133 12.20 33.16 -15.83
C ILE A 133 11.92 34.61 -15.44
N ILE A 134 11.42 34.82 -14.21
CA ILE A 134 11.16 36.15 -13.66
C ILE A 134 12.24 36.45 -12.61
N PHE A 135 13.07 37.45 -12.91
CA PHE A 135 14.04 37.99 -11.95
C PHE A 135 13.37 39.06 -11.09
N VAL A 136 13.69 39.05 -9.79
CA VAL A 136 13.18 40.00 -8.79
C VAL A 136 14.34 40.48 -7.91
N GLU A 137 14.21 41.66 -7.33
CA GLU A 137 15.31 42.34 -6.64
C GLU A 137 15.56 41.82 -5.22
N SER A 138 14.52 41.29 -4.57
CA SER A 138 14.62 40.82 -3.19
C SER A 138 13.79 39.56 -2.95
N GLU A 139 14.08 38.88 -1.84
CA GLU A 139 13.24 37.76 -1.39
C GLU A 139 11.80 38.20 -1.09
N TYR A 140 11.62 39.43 -0.58
CA TYR A 140 10.29 39.97 -0.36
C TYR A 140 9.48 40.03 -1.66
N ASP A 141 10.11 40.53 -2.73
CA ASP A 141 9.50 40.60 -4.06
C ASP A 141 9.26 39.20 -4.65
N LEU A 142 10.14 38.25 -4.37
CA LEU A 142 9.95 36.84 -4.75
C LEU A 142 8.70 36.23 -4.12
N ILE A 143 8.49 36.44 -2.81
CA ILE A 143 7.30 35.96 -2.13
C ILE A 143 6.05 36.70 -2.64
N CYS A 144 6.13 38.01 -2.84
CA CYS A 144 5.04 38.81 -3.42
C CYS A 144 4.63 38.28 -4.80
N GLU A 145 5.60 38.03 -5.67
CA GLU A 145 5.36 37.54 -7.03
C GLU A 145 4.85 36.09 -7.01
N PHE A 146 5.30 35.24 -6.09
CA PHE A 146 4.72 33.90 -5.91
C PHE A 146 3.20 33.97 -5.64
N PHE A 147 2.75 34.80 -4.69
CA PHE A 147 1.31 34.97 -4.45
C PHE A 147 0.60 35.67 -5.62
N ASN A 148 1.29 36.55 -6.34
CA ASN A 148 0.78 37.18 -7.55
C ASN A 148 0.52 36.17 -8.67
N GLN A 149 1.45 35.25 -8.90
CA GLN A 149 1.32 34.18 -9.88
C GLN A 149 0.16 33.24 -9.52
N ILE A 150 -0.03 32.91 -8.24
CA ILE A 150 -1.23 32.16 -7.81
C ILE A 150 -2.52 32.92 -8.17
N ARG A 151 -2.56 34.24 -7.99
CA ARG A 151 -3.74 35.04 -8.37
C ARG A 151 -3.95 35.09 -9.88
N LYS A 152 -2.87 35.28 -10.66
CA LYS A 152 -2.90 35.37 -12.14
C LYS A 152 -3.31 34.04 -12.78
N LEU A 153 -2.69 32.93 -12.37
CA LEU A 153 -2.99 31.60 -12.89
C LEU A 153 -4.33 31.05 -12.40
N ASP A 154 -4.81 31.57 -11.27
CA ASP A 154 -6.04 31.20 -10.61
C ASP A 154 -6.28 29.67 -10.47
N PRO A 155 -5.36 28.90 -9.85
CA PRO A 155 -5.50 27.45 -9.75
C PRO A 155 -6.55 27.03 -8.70
N ASP A 156 -7.36 26.02 -9.01
CA ASP A 156 -8.25 25.38 -8.04
C ASP A 156 -7.48 24.50 -7.04
N LEU A 157 -6.45 23.82 -7.53
CA LEU A 157 -5.61 22.91 -6.77
C LEU A 157 -4.17 23.44 -6.74
N ILE A 158 -3.60 23.51 -5.55
CA ILE A 158 -2.18 23.79 -5.34
C ILE A 158 -1.54 22.49 -4.88
N ILE A 159 -0.75 21.88 -5.76
CA ILE A 159 -0.09 20.60 -5.51
C ILE A 159 1.38 20.82 -5.16
N GLY A 160 1.93 19.92 -4.36
CA GLY A 160 3.37 19.90 -4.09
C GLY A 160 3.80 18.61 -3.41
N TYR A 161 5.10 18.49 -3.14
CA TYR A 161 5.68 17.29 -2.54
C TYR A 161 6.34 17.61 -1.20
N ASN A 162 5.70 17.18 -0.11
CA ASN A 162 6.06 17.48 1.27
C ASN A 162 5.86 18.97 1.65
N THR A 163 4.94 19.64 0.97
CA THR A 163 4.63 21.06 1.21
C THR A 163 4.15 21.34 2.62
N PHE A 164 3.38 20.41 3.20
CA PHE A 164 2.89 20.57 4.57
C PHE A 164 4.02 20.40 5.59
N GLY A 165 4.99 19.53 5.30
CA GLY A 165 6.12 19.24 6.19
C GLY A 165 7.30 20.21 6.06
N PHE A 166 7.41 20.90 4.93
CA PHE A 166 8.58 21.73 4.60
C PHE A 166 8.19 23.09 4.00
N ASP A 167 7.71 23.13 2.75
CA ASP A 167 7.62 24.35 1.94
C ASP A 167 6.77 25.44 2.60
N TYR A 168 5.55 25.11 3.06
CA TYR A 168 4.69 26.09 3.71
C TYR A 168 5.18 26.48 5.09
N LYS A 169 5.90 25.60 5.78
CA LYS A 169 6.53 25.92 7.06
C LYS A 169 7.67 26.91 6.87
N TYR A 170 8.50 26.70 5.84
CA TYR A 170 9.58 27.60 5.48
C TYR A 170 9.01 28.95 5.03
N LEU A 171 8.03 28.95 4.12
CA LEU A 171 7.38 30.15 3.64
C LEU A 171 6.70 30.94 4.77
N ALA A 172 6.05 30.27 5.72
CA ALA A 172 5.47 30.92 6.90
C ALA A 172 6.53 31.65 7.75
N GLN A 173 7.69 31.03 7.96
CA GLN A 173 8.79 31.63 8.71
C GLN A 173 9.37 32.84 7.98
N ARG A 174 9.66 32.72 6.68
CA ARG A 174 10.23 33.80 5.87
C ARG A 174 9.27 34.96 5.70
N ALA A 175 8.02 34.69 5.34
CA ALA A 175 7.00 35.73 5.23
C ALA A 175 6.68 36.38 6.60
N GLY A 176 6.84 35.62 7.69
CA GLY A 176 6.60 36.09 9.06
C GLY A 176 7.62 37.15 9.50
N MET A 177 8.84 37.14 8.95
CA MET A 177 9.86 38.16 9.22
C MET A 177 9.40 39.57 8.79
N TYR A 178 8.47 39.66 7.84
CA TYR A 178 7.92 40.93 7.36
C TYR A 178 6.66 41.38 8.13
N SER A 179 6.14 40.58 9.08
CA SER A 179 5.01 40.92 9.96
C SER A 179 3.68 41.34 9.30
N ILE A 180 3.46 40.98 8.03
CA ILE A 180 2.28 41.43 7.24
C ILE A 180 1.37 40.31 6.75
N ILE A 181 1.61 39.04 7.07
CA ILE A 181 0.87 37.90 6.46
C ILE A 181 -0.65 37.99 6.69
N ASP A 182 -1.09 38.30 7.90
CA ASP A 182 -2.52 38.22 8.28
C ASP A 182 -3.28 39.55 8.09
N GLN A 183 -2.66 40.56 7.46
CA GLN A 183 -3.29 41.87 7.23
C GLN A 183 -4.14 41.86 5.95
N LYS A 184 -5.27 42.59 5.94
CA LYS A 184 -6.13 42.72 4.73
C LYS A 184 -5.38 43.33 3.52
N SER A 185 -4.42 44.21 3.80
CA SER A 185 -3.52 44.87 2.84
C SER A 185 -2.31 44.02 2.45
N SER A 186 -2.15 42.81 3.00
CA SER A 186 -0.99 41.97 2.74
C SER A 186 -0.82 41.71 1.24
N PRO A 187 0.41 41.84 0.69
CA PRO A 187 0.71 41.39 -0.66
C PRO A 187 0.72 39.84 -0.74
N PHE A 188 0.86 39.15 0.39
CA PHE A 188 0.91 37.68 0.53
C PHE A 188 -0.47 37.02 0.55
N LYS A 189 -1.41 37.52 -0.25
CA LYS A 189 -2.80 37.03 -0.31
C LYS A 189 -3.13 36.39 -1.65
N ALA A 190 -3.89 35.31 -1.66
CA ALA A 190 -4.36 34.70 -2.91
C ALA A 190 -5.76 34.06 -2.79
N ASN A 191 -6.50 34.45 -1.74
CA ASN A 191 -7.85 33.97 -1.45
C ASN A 191 -8.85 34.47 -2.50
N ARG A 192 -9.78 33.60 -2.90
CA ARG A 192 -10.95 33.97 -3.74
C ARG A 192 -12.14 34.44 -2.91
N ILE A 193 -12.21 34.04 -1.65
CA ILE A 193 -13.35 34.35 -0.77
C ILE A 193 -13.08 35.67 -0.03
N LEU A 194 -13.98 36.64 -0.22
CA LEU A 194 -13.98 37.91 0.48
C LEU A 194 -14.07 37.68 2.00
N ASN A 195 -13.29 38.40 2.80
CA ASN A 195 -13.23 38.28 4.27
C ASN A 195 -12.68 36.97 4.85
N MET A 196 -12.17 36.06 4.04
CA MET A 196 -11.40 34.91 4.52
C MET A 196 -9.94 35.03 4.02
N PRO A 197 -9.02 35.54 4.85
CA PRO A 197 -7.65 35.79 4.41
C PRO A 197 -6.87 34.49 4.17
N THR A 198 -5.85 34.59 3.31
CA THR A 198 -4.78 33.61 3.23
C THR A 198 -4.07 33.54 4.59
N LYS A 199 -3.84 32.34 5.11
CA LYS A 199 -3.11 32.16 6.37
C LYS A 199 -2.38 30.83 6.45
N PHE A 200 -1.30 30.81 7.21
CA PHE A 200 -0.62 29.57 7.57
C PHE A 200 -1.26 28.97 8.82
N MET A 201 -1.61 27.69 8.78
CA MET A 201 -2.19 26.99 9.92
C MET A 201 -1.34 25.79 10.31
N THR A 202 -0.92 25.75 11.57
CA THR A 202 -0.25 24.57 12.13
C THR A 202 -1.24 23.43 12.29
N ILE A 203 -0.91 22.26 11.76
CA ILE A 203 -1.64 21.01 11.96
C ILE A 203 -1.11 20.37 13.24
N SER A 204 -1.83 20.59 14.34
CA SER A 204 -1.41 20.23 15.71
C SER A 204 -1.07 18.75 15.92
N SER A 205 -1.58 17.84 15.08
CA SER A 205 -1.29 16.41 15.16
C SER A 205 0.03 15.97 14.51
N SER A 206 0.67 16.81 13.69
CA SER A 206 1.78 16.38 12.82
C SER A 206 2.97 17.36 12.71
N ASN A 207 2.95 18.49 13.43
CA ASN A 207 3.97 19.56 13.32
C ASN A 207 4.17 20.08 11.88
N GLU A 208 3.14 19.87 11.05
CA GLU A 208 3.03 20.34 9.68
C GLU A 208 2.33 21.70 9.63
N VAL A 209 2.53 22.45 8.56
CA VAL A 209 1.92 23.76 8.32
C VAL A 209 1.20 23.70 6.98
N GLU A 210 -0.07 24.09 6.94
CA GLU A 210 -0.83 24.25 5.72
C GLU A 210 -0.94 25.74 5.36
N LEU A 211 -0.68 26.08 4.10
CA LEU A 211 -1.07 27.37 3.54
C LEU A 211 -2.56 27.33 3.15
N LYS A 212 -3.42 27.86 4.01
CA LYS A 212 -4.86 27.95 3.74
C LYS A 212 -5.13 29.15 2.87
N ILE A 213 -5.58 28.90 1.65
CA ILE A 213 -6.02 29.92 0.69
C ILE A 213 -7.51 29.71 0.41
N PRO A 214 -8.41 30.42 1.10
CA PRO A 214 -9.86 30.25 0.94
C PRO A 214 -10.30 30.36 -0.53
N GLY A 215 -11.00 29.32 -1.01
CA GLY A 215 -11.39 29.16 -2.41
C GLY A 215 -10.44 28.30 -3.27
N ARG A 216 -9.34 27.81 -2.69
CA ARG A 216 -8.38 26.88 -3.32
C ARG A 216 -8.08 25.70 -2.39
N ILE A 217 -7.66 24.58 -2.95
CA ILE A 217 -7.37 23.34 -2.20
C ILE A 217 -5.89 23.00 -2.32
N ALA A 218 -5.20 22.86 -1.19
CA ALA A 218 -3.83 22.38 -1.16
C ALA A 218 -3.79 20.85 -1.07
N ILE A 219 -2.95 20.21 -1.89
CA ILE A 219 -2.76 18.76 -1.90
C ILE A 219 -1.26 18.45 -1.81
N ASP A 220 -0.89 17.72 -0.77
CA ASP A 220 0.48 17.24 -0.60
C ASP A 220 0.61 15.79 -1.10
N ILE A 221 1.34 15.60 -2.21
CA ILE A 221 1.59 14.32 -2.85
C ILE A 221 2.47 13.40 -2.00
N PHE A 222 3.24 13.95 -1.06
CA PHE A 222 4.02 13.14 -0.13
C PHE A 222 3.13 12.27 0.77
N LYS A 223 1.88 12.68 1.02
CA LYS A 223 0.88 11.85 1.72
C LYS A 223 0.55 10.59 0.93
N TYR A 224 0.41 10.72 -0.39
CA TYR A 224 0.22 9.58 -1.28
C TYR A 224 1.46 8.68 -1.31
N ALA A 225 2.65 9.26 -1.48
CA ALA A 225 3.91 8.52 -1.48
C ALA A 225 4.11 7.68 -0.21
N LYS A 226 3.77 8.24 0.97
CA LYS A 226 3.79 7.50 2.24
C LYS A 226 2.80 6.34 2.26
N SER A 227 1.64 6.48 1.63
CA SER A 227 0.59 5.43 1.60
C SER A 227 0.97 4.21 0.77
N LEU A 228 1.89 4.37 -0.20
CA LEU A 228 2.38 3.27 -1.05
C LEU A 228 3.24 2.25 -0.29
N ASN A 229 3.64 2.54 0.94
CA ASN A 229 4.49 1.67 1.75
C ASN A 229 5.73 1.18 0.96
N MET A 230 6.40 2.10 0.27
CA MET A 230 7.69 1.83 -0.37
C MET A 230 8.87 1.93 0.64
N PRO A 231 10.07 1.43 0.29
CA PRO A 231 11.29 1.59 1.10
C PRO A 231 11.64 3.04 1.41
N SER A 232 11.50 3.93 0.41
CA SER A 232 11.63 5.38 0.56
C SER A 232 10.38 6.07 0.03
N ALA A 233 10.10 7.25 0.58
CA ALA A 233 9.07 8.17 0.10
C ALA A 233 9.69 9.48 -0.40
N SER A 234 10.99 9.51 -0.71
CA SER A 234 11.60 10.67 -1.36
C SER A 234 11.07 10.84 -2.78
N LEU A 235 11.00 12.09 -3.27
CA LEU A 235 10.51 12.39 -4.62
C LEU A 235 11.26 11.58 -5.67
N ASN A 236 12.60 11.54 -5.60
CA ASN A 236 13.44 10.77 -6.53
C ASN A 236 13.10 9.27 -6.54
N TYR A 237 12.91 8.67 -5.36
CA TYR A 237 12.57 7.25 -5.29
C TYR A 237 11.18 6.98 -5.87
N VAL A 238 10.21 7.83 -5.54
CA VAL A 238 8.83 7.67 -6.01
C VAL A 238 8.73 7.94 -7.51
N SER A 239 9.45 8.93 -8.05
CA SER A 239 9.51 9.19 -9.48
C SER A 239 10.18 8.04 -10.24
N GLU A 240 11.25 7.45 -9.70
CA GLU A 240 11.89 6.27 -10.30
C GLU A 240 10.90 5.09 -10.34
N GLN A 241 10.20 4.81 -9.24
CA GLN A 241 9.29 3.67 -9.16
C GLN A 241 8.00 3.83 -9.97
N LEU A 242 7.44 5.04 -10.04
CA LEU A 242 6.14 5.27 -10.70
C LEU A 242 6.27 5.75 -12.15
N LEU A 243 7.33 6.50 -12.46
CA LEU A 243 7.49 7.15 -13.76
C LEU A 243 8.68 6.60 -14.55
N ASN A 244 9.53 5.76 -13.95
CA ASN A 244 10.86 5.40 -14.49
C ASN A 244 11.71 6.64 -14.82
N LYS A 245 11.53 7.74 -14.06
CA LYS A 245 12.28 9.00 -14.23
C LYS A 245 13.16 9.28 -13.02
N HIS A 246 14.38 9.71 -13.31
CA HIS A 246 15.32 10.16 -12.29
C HIS A 246 15.23 11.67 -12.09
N LYS A 247 15.38 12.10 -10.84
CA LYS A 247 15.60 13.50 -10.52
C LYS A 247 17.00 13.93 -10.96
N ILE A 248 17.18 15.21 -11.31
CA ILE A 248 18.50 15.81 -11.47
C ILE A 248 19.17 15.83 -10.09
N ASP A 249 20.29 15.13 -9.92
CA ASP A 249 20.97 15.09 -8.63
C ASP A 249 21.74 16.39 -8.43
N LEU A 250 21.29 17.21 -7.47
CA LEU A 250 21.98 18.42 -7.05
C LEU A 250 21.99 18.45 -5.51
N PRO A 251 23.11 18.07 -4.88
CA PRO A 251 23.26 18.15 -3.43
C PRO A 251 22.98 19.57 -2.92
N TYR A 252 22.36 19.68 -1.74
CA TYR A 252 22.01 20.99 -1.13
C TYR A 252 23.21 21.94 -1.07
N LYS A 253 24.40 21.45 -0.70
CA LYS A 253 25.61 22.29 -0.57
C LYS A 253 26.02 22.88 -1.91
N ASP A 254 25.92 22.10 -2.97
CA ASP A 254 26.29 22.51 -4.32
C ASP A 254 25.32 23.56 -4.85
N MET A 255 24.05 23.50 -4.45
CA MET A 255 23.05 24.54 -4.78
C MET A 255 23.47 25.91 -4.24
N PHE A 256 23.91 26.02 -2.98
CA PHE A 256 24.37 27.32 -2.44
C PHE A 256 25.64 27.80 -3.12
N TYR A 257 26.55 26.89 -3.46
CA TYR A 257 27.74 27.25 -4.21
C TYR A 257 27.39 27.83 -5.59
N LEU A 258 26.49 27.18 -6.34
CA LEU A 258 26.02 27.66 -7.64
C LEU A 258 25.28 29.01 -7.54
N ILE A 259 24.45 29.19 -6.52
CA ILE A 259 23.78 30.47 -6.27
C ILE A 259 24.81 31.56 -5.96
N TYR A 260 25.83 31.25 -5.16
CA TYR A 260 26.91 32.19 -4.81
C TYR A 260 27.79 32.55 -6.01
N GLU A 261 28.04 31.59 -6.90
CA GLU A 261 28.76 31.81 -8.17
C GLU A 261 28.04 32.84 -9.06
N ASN A 262 26.71 32.87 -8.99
CA ASN A 262 25.84 33.90 -9.58
C ASN A 262 26.09 34.16 -11.08
N THR A 263 26.35 33.09 -11.85
CA THR A 263 26.44 33.14 -13.31
C THR A 263 25.14 32.67 -13.94
N ASP A 264 24.86 33.06 -15.18
CA ASP A 264 23.66 32.61 -15.89
C ASP A 264 23.57 31.07 -15.93
N ASP A 265 24.70 30.39 -16.17
CA ASP A 265 24.77 28.94 -16.18
C ASP A 265 24.52 28.30 -14.80
N SER A 266 25.05 28.90 -13.73
CA SER A 266 24.88 28.37 -12.37
C SER A 266 23.42 28.55 -11.90
N LEU A 267 22.82 29.72 -12.15
CA LEU A 267 21.43 30.01 -11.84
C LEU A 267 20.47 29.16 -12.68
N ASN A 268 20.75 28.98 -13.98
CA ASN A 268 19.96 28.11 -14.85
C ASN A 268 19.95 26.66 -14.36
N LYS A 269 21.09 26.13 -13.88
CA LYS A 269 21.14 24.77 -13.29
C LYS A 269 20.24 24.64 -12.06
N VAL A 270 20.25 25.64 -11.17
CA VAL A 270 19.40 25.65 -9.98
C VAL A 270 17.92 25.78 -10.36
N ALA A 271 17.58 26.67 -11.29
CA ALA A 271 16.22 26.84 -11.79
C ALA A 271 15.68 25.54 -12.41
N MET A 272 16.48 24.88 -13.27
CA MET A 272 16.11 23.61 -13.90
C MET A 272 15.87 22.50 -12.89
N TYR A 273 16.65 22.45 -11.80
CA TYR A 273 16.41 21.52 -10.70
C TYR A 273 15.05 21.75 -10.04
N CYS A 274 14.70 23.01 -9.72
CA CYS A 274 13.40 23.36 -9.12
C CYS A 274 12.22 23.10 -10.07
N ILE A 275 12.38 23.38 -11.36
CA ILE A 275 11.38 23.09 -12.39
C ILE A 275 11.14 21.59 -12.48
N MET A 276 12.20 20.78 -12.52
CA MET A 276 12.09 19.32 -12.60
C MET A 276 11.35 18.74 -11.39
N ASP A 277 11.62 19.24 -10.18
CA ASP A 277 10.88 18.82 -8.97
C ASP A 277 9.38 19.10 -9.06
N SER A 278 9.02 20.25 -9.64
CA SER A 278 7.62 20.65 -9.85
C SER A 278 6.94 19.77 -10.91
N ILE A 279 7.61 19.50 -12.03
CA ILE A 279 7.12 18.63 -13.11
C ILE A 279 6.92 17.20 -12.61
N LEU A 280 7.92 16.62 -11.94
CA LEU A 280 7.82 15.27 -11.39
C LEU A 280 6.66 15.15 -10.40
N THR A 281 6.44 16.17 -9.57
CA THR A 281 5.31 16.19 -8.64
C THR A 281 3.96 16.19 -9.36
N LEU A 282 3.81 17.00 -10.42
CA LEU A 282 2.60 17.04 -11.25
C LEU A 282 2.37 15.71 -11.97
N GLU A 283 3.42 15.10 -12.53
CA GLU A 283 3.33 13.80 -13.18
C GLU A 283 2.91 12.70 -12.20
N ILE A 284 3.50 12.66 -10.99
CA ILE A 284 3.09 11.73 -9.93
C ILE A 284 1.61 11.94 -9.59
N PHE A 285 1.16 13.20 -9.44
CA PHE A 285 -0.26 13.48 -9.19
C PHE A 285 -1.16 12.89 -10.28
N ASN A 286 -0.80 13.10 -11.57
CA ASN A 286 -1.58 12.61 -12.71
C ASN A 286 -1.62 11.08 -12.79
N VAL A 287 -0.49 10.38 -12.62
CA VAL A 287 -0.47 8.91 -12.71
C VAL A 287 -1.01 8.22 -11.46
N SER A 288 -1.01 8.91 -10.31
CA SER A 288 -1.50 8.34 -9.05
C SER A 288 -3.01 8.19 -8.99
N TYR A 289 -3.74 9.03 -9.74
CA TYR A 289 -5.19 9.22 -9.62
C TYR A 289 -5.66 9.47 -8.17
N GLN A 290 -4.76 9.94 -7.30
CA GLN A 290 -5.04 10.06 -5.86
C GLN A 290 -6.23 10.98 -5.59
N TRP A 291 -6.40 12.03 -6.41
CA TRP A 291 -7.52 12.95 -6.31
C TRP A 291 -8.89 12.26 -6.34
N ILE A 292 -9.04 11.21 -7.15
CA ILE A 292 -10.27 10.42 -7.23
C ILE A 292 -10.58 9.74 -5.90
N GLN A 293 -9.56 9.15 -5.27
CA GLN A 293 -9.72 8.52 -3.97
C GLN A 293 -10.10 9.54 -2.89
N LEU A 294 -9.45 10.71 -2.88
CA LEU A 294 -9.76 11.77 -1.92
C LEU A 294 -11.18 12.28 -2.07
N LEU A 295 -11.64 12.50 -3.30
CA LEU A 295 -13.01 12.90 -3.61
C LEU A 295 -14.03 11.86 -3.13
N GLU A 296 -13.76 10.56 -3.36
CA GLU A 296 -14.66 9.50 -2.93
C GLU A 296 -14.76 9.42 -1.39
N ILE A 297 -13.64 9.56 -0.68
CA ILE A 297 -13.63 9.62 0.79
C ILE A 297 -14.36 10.86 1.29
N ALA A 298 -14.13 12.03 0.67
CA ALA A 298 -14.76 13.29 1.06
C ALA A 298 -16.29 13.22 0.89
N LYS A 299 -16.75 12.77 -0.29
CA LYS A 299 -18.17 12.54 -0.62
C LYS A 299 -18.84 11.59 0.37
N THR A 300 -18.21 10.45 0.62
CA THR A 300 -18.80 9.41 1.48
C THR A 300 -18.77 9.78 2.96
N SER A 301 -17.77 10.55 3.42
CA SER A 301 -17.69 11.02 4.81
C SER A 301 -18.44 12.34 5.07
N ARG A 302 -18.96 13.01 4.03
CA ARG A 302 -19.52 14.37 4.10
C ARG A 302 -18.53 15.39 4.68
N ILE A 303 -17.28 15.36 4.22
CA ILE A 303 -16.25 16.34 4.58
C ILE A 303 -15.68 17.04 3.36
N ARG A 304 -14.97 18.14 3.59
CA ARG A 304 -14.18 18.80 2.55
C ARG A 304 -12.97 17.95 2.17
N VAL A 305 -12.54 18.02 0.91
CA VAL A 305 -11.47 17.15 0.38
C VAL A 305 -10.12 17.40 1.07
N ASP A 306 -9.79 18.66 1.35
CA ASP A 306 -8.57 19.04 2.09
C ASP A 306 -8.57 18.52 3.54
N GLU A 307 -9.73 18.19 4.10
CA GLU A 307 -9.82 17.64 5.44
C GLU A 307 -9.59 16.12 5.50
N VAL A 308 -9.57 15.43 4.36
CA VAL A 308 -9.40 13.98 4.29
C VAL A 308 -8.09 13.54 4.94
N TYR A 309 -7.02 14.34 4.79
CA TYR A 309 -5.72 14.08 5.41
C TYR A 309 -5.62 14.55 6.86
N LYS A 310 -6.44 15.52 7.26
CA LYS A 310 -6.40 16.15 8.60
C LYS A 310 -7.20 15.35 9.62
N ASN A 311 -8.33 14.78 9.16
CA ASN A 311 -9.28 14.08 9.99
C ASN A 311 -9.00 12.57 9.98
N GLY A 312 -8.88 11.98 11.18
CA GLY A 312 -8.86 10.53 11.36
C GLY A 312 -10.19 9.87 10.97
N GLN A 313 -10.21 8.54 10.93
CA GLN A 313 -11.40 7.78 10.54
C GLN A 313 -12.61 8.06 11.44
N SER A 314 -12.36 8.28 12.73
CA SER A 314 -13.39 8.65 13.71
C SER A 314 -14.25 9.83 13.28
N LYS A 315 -13.62 10.93 12.83
CA LYS A 315 -14.36 12.14 12.44
C LYS A 315 -15.10 11.96 11.11
N LYS A 316 -14.55 11.14 10.20
CA LYS A 316 -15.22 10.75 8.94
C LYS A 316 -16.49 9.94 9.22
N PHE A 317 -16.39 8.97 10.14
CA PHE A 317 -17.55 8.21 10.62
C PHE A 317 -18.57 9.11 11.31
N ALA A 318 -18.13 9.97 12.24
CA ALA A 318 -19.01 10.86 12.99
C ALA A 318 -19.85 11.75 12.06
N ASN A 319 -19.24 12.41 11.07
CA ASN A 319 -19.97 13.26 10.12
C ASN A 319 -20.99 12.48 9.28
N LEU A 320 -20.64 11.27 8.85
CA LEU A 320 -21.60 10.42 8.15
C LEU A 320 -22.75 9.99 9.06
N LEU A 321 -22.45 9.65 10.32
CA LEU A 321 -23.46 9.30 11.33
C LEU A 321 -24.40 10.48 11.59
N TYR A 322 -23.86 11.69 11.81
CA TYR A 322 -24.65 12.91 11.99
C TYR A 322 -25.59 13.17 10.81
N LYS A 323 -25.12 12.96 9.57
CA LYS A 323 -25.99 13.10 8.39
C LYS A 323 -27.17 12.13 8.44
N TYR A 324 -26.92 10.86 8.77
CA TYR A 324 -27.99 9.88 8.89
C TYR A 324 -28.94 10.16 10.06
N CYS A 325 -28.42 10.65 11.19
CA CYS A 325 -29.25 11.07 12.31
C CYS A 325 -30.13 12.26 11.94
N TYR A 326 -29.56 13.29 11.31
CA TYR A 326 -30.30 14.47 10.84
C TYR A 326 -31.40 14.10 9.83
N ASP A 327 -31.11 13.23 8.87
CA ASP A 327 -32.09 12.78 7.87
C ASP A 327 -33.23 11.92 8.43
N ASN A 328 -33.12 11.48 9.69
CA ASN A 328 -34.09 10.60 10.35
C ASN A 328 -34.62 11.20 11.66
N ASP A 329 -34.44 12.50 11.88
CA ASP A 329 -34.88 13.22 13.08
C ASP A 329 -34.40 12.60 14.40
N ILE A 330 -33.17 12.07 14.38
CA ILE A 330 -32.54 11.42 15.55
C ILE A 330 -31.60 12.41 16.23
N CYS A 331 -31.89 12.71 17.50
CA CYS A 331 -30.95 13.43 18.36
C CYS A 331 -29.92 12.45 18.95
N ILE A 332 -28.67 12.88 19.02
CA ILE A 332 -27.60 12.11 19.65
C ILE A 332 -27.36 12.65 21.05
N ASP A 333 -27.55 11.81 22.06
CA ASP A 333 -27.22 12.14 23.43
C ASP A 333 -25.70 12.03 23.70
N ILE A 334 -25.22 12.81 24.64
CA ILE A 334 -23.80 12.92 25.01
C ILE A 334 -23.51 11.92 26.12
N ASP A 335 -22.99 10.74 25.76
CA ASP A 335 -22.52 9.79 26.78
C ASP A 335 -21.23 10.30 27.45
N ASN A 336 -21.31 10.55 28.75
CA ASN A 336 -20.21 11.01 29.59
C ASN A 336 -19.54 9.87 30.39
N SER A 337 -19.95 8.63 30.18
CA SER A 337 -19.42 7.46 30.89
C SER A 337 -17.90 7.27 30.72
N ASN A 338 -17.29 6.61 31.69
CA ASN A 338 -15.85 6.33 31.68
C ASN A 338 -15.48 5.35 30.57
N ILE A 339 -14.31 5.57 29.96
CA ILE A 339 -13.80 4.73 28.87
C ILE A 339 -13.30 3.39 29.44
N VAL A 340 -14.02 2.30 29.17
CA VAL A 340 -13.64 0.93 29.55
C VAL A 340 -13.04 0.17 28.36
N SER A 341 -12.00 -0.65 28.55
CA SER A 341 -11.46 -1.50 27.47
C SER A 341 -12.39 -2.69 27.18
N TYR A 342 -12.36 -3.24 25.96
CA TYR A 342 -13.16 -4.41 25.58
C TYR A 342 -12.33 -5.47 24.85
N LYS A 343 -12.82 -6.71 24.87
CA LYS A 343 -12.14 -7.86 24.24
C LYS A 343 -12.30 -7.83 22.72
N GLY A 344 -11.21 -7.55 22.01
CA GLY A 344 -11.16 -7.53 20.54
C GLY A 344 -11.25 -8.91 19.87
N ALA A 345 -10.88 -8.98 18.59
CA ALA A 345 -10.93 -10.20 17.77
C ALA A 345 -10.20 -11.41 18.41
N THR A 346 -10.72 -12.62 18.18
CA THR A 346 -9.96 -13.85 18.49
C THR A 346 -8.99 -14.15 17.37
N VAL A 347 -7.77 -14.49 17.75
CA VAL A 347 -6.81 -15.17 16.87
C VAL A 347 -6.68 -16.58 17.41
N ILE A 348 -6.92 -17.57 16.55
CA ILE A 348 -6.80 -18.98 16.91
C ILE A 348 -5.31 -19.28 17.09
N GLU A 349 -4.96 -20.16 18.03
CA GLU A 349 -3.59 -20.61 18.15
C GLU A 349 -3.24 -21.44 16.91
N PRO A 350 -2.27 -21.01 16.09
CA PRO A 350 -1.89 -21.79 14.92
C PRO A 350 -1.25 -23.10 15.35
N LEU A 351 -1.47 -24.14 14.56
CA LEU A 351 -0.58 -25.28 14.55
C LEU A 351 0.70 -24.84 13.81
N SER A 352 1.77 -24.52 14.55
CA SER A 352 3.04 -24.14 13.92
C SER A 352 3.60 -25.32 13.13
N GLY A 353 4.06 -25.06 11.91
CA GLY A 353 4.55 -26.12 11.03
C GLY A 353 4.74 -25.67 9.59
N VAL A 354 5.26 -26.59 8.79
CA VAL A 354 5.28 -26.50 7.32
C VAL A 354 4.14 -27.35 6.79
N TYR A 355 3.35 -26.76 5.91
CA TYR A 355 2.18 -27.35 5.30
C TYR A 355 2.33 -27.36 3.78
N ASN A 356 1.98 -28.48 3.17
CA ASN A 356 1.92 -28.62 1.73
C ASN A 356 0.48 -28.39 1.28
N TYR A 357 0.29 -27.60 0.22
CA TYR A 357 -1.00 -27.30 -0.40
C TYR A 357 -2.10 -26.89 0.60
N CYS A 358 -2.14 -25.61 0.95
CA CYS A 358 -3.19 -25.05 1.79
C CYS A 358 -3.87 -23.86 1.13
N THR A 359 -5.13 -23.61 1.47
CA THR A 359 -5.92 -22.52 0.89
C THR A 359 -6.45 -21.62 1.99
N MET A 360 -6.32 -20.30 1.79
CA MET A 360 -6.91 -19.29 2.64
C MET A 360 -8.32 -18.95 2.15
N LEU A 361 -9.29 -19.13 3.04
CA LEU A 361 -10.66 -18.68 2.88
C LEU A 361 -10.88 -17.45 3.76
N ASP A 362 -11.50 -16.41 3.22
CA ASP A 362 -11.70 -15.12 3.89
C ASP A 362 -13.14 -14.64 3.79
N PHE A 363 -13.68 -14.09 4.88
CA PHE A 363 -15.01 -13.50 4.89
C PHE A 363 -15.03 -12.17 4.13
N THR A 364 -16.00 -11.99 3.24
CA THR A 364 -16.17 -10.69 2.59
C THR A 364 -16.73 -9.67 3.58
N SER A 365 -15.85 -8.88 4.19
CA SER A 365 -16.24 -7.81 5.12
C SER A 365 -17.02 -8.33 6.34
N LEU A 366 -16.41 -9.25 7.11
CA LEU A 366 -17.02 -9.93 8.27
C LEU A 366 -17.78 -8.98 9.21
N TYR A 367 -17.11 -7.97 9.76
CA TYR A 367 -17.72 -7.06 10.75
C TYR A 367 -18.86 -6.21 10.16
N PRO A 368 -18.71 -5.58 9.00
CA PRO A 368 -19.84 -5.01 8.27
C PRO A 368 -21.03 -5.95 8.12
N SER A 369 -20.81 -7.20 7.69
CA SER A 369 -21.90 -8.17 7.54
C SER A 369 -22.56 -8.51 8.88
N VAL A 370 -21.79 -8.73 9.95
CA VAL A 370 -22.33 -8.98 11.30
C VAL A 370 -23.20 -7.83 11.79
N ILE A 371 -22.77 -6.58 11.59
CA ILE A 371 -23.55 -5.39 11.95
C ILE A 371 -24.90 -5.38 11.21
N ILE A 372 -24.88 -5.72 9.91
CA ILE A 372 -26.07 -5.75 9.08
C ILE A 372 -27.01 -6.89 9.48
N THR A 373 -26.50 -8.12 9.59
CA THR A 373 -27.27 -9.35 9.83
C THR A 373 -28.00 -9.32 11.18
N HIS A 374 -27.38 -8.75 12.22
CA HIS A 374 -27.98 -8.67 13.56
C HIS A 374 -28.55 -7.30 13.90
N ASN A 375 -28.68 -6.43 12.89
CA ASN A 375 -29.22 -5.09 13.04
C ASN A 375 -28.55 -4.28 14.19
N ILE A 376 -27.24 -4.42 14.35
CA ILE A 376 -26.48 -3.83 15.48
C ILE A 376 -26.41 -2.32 15.30
N CYS A 377 -27.10 -1.56 16.15
CA CYS A 377 -27.16 -0.11 16.06
C CYS A 377 -27.52 0.55 17.39
N TYR A 378 -27.14 1.82 17.56
CA TYR A 378 -27.61 2.69 18.65
C TYR A 378 -29.13 2.68 18.74
N THR A 379 -29.80 2.82 17.59
CA THR A 379 -31.24 3.02 17.46
C THR A 379 -32.05 1.73 17.55
N THR A 380 -31.38 0.58 17.70
CA THR A 380 -32.03 -0.73 17.74
C THR A 380 -31.70 -1.49 19.02
N LEU A 381 -30.73 -1.03 19.80
CA LEU A 381 -30.40 -1.59 21.10
C LEU A 381 -31.61 -1.44 22.04
N ILE A 382 -32.10 -2.56 22.56
CA ILE A 382 -33.19 -2.61 23.52
C ILE A 382 -32.60 -2.53 24.93
N ASN A 383 -33.15 -1.66 25.77
CA ASN A 383 -32.81 -1.65 27.18
C ASN A 383 -33.29 -2.97 27.83
N PRO A 384 -32.47 -3.66 28.63
CA PRO A 384 -32.89 -4.90 29.31
C PRO A 384 -34.23 -4.80 30.05
N ASN A 385 -34.59 -3.63 30.59
CA ASN A 385 -35.86 -3.42 31.29
C ASN A 385 -37.09 -3.42 30.35
N ASP A 386 -36.89 -3.09 29.07
CA ASP A 386 -37.96 -2.98 28.08
C ASP A 386 -38.15 -4.27 27.28
N ILE A 387 -37.36 -5.32 27.54
CA ILE A 387 -37.41 -6.57 26.77
C ILE A 387 -38.78 -7.25 26.84
N GLY A 388 -39.51 -7.09 27.95
CA GLY A 388 -40.86 -7.62 28.11
C GLY A 388 -41.89 -7.04 27.15
N ASN A 389 -41.58 -5.90 26.51
CA ASN A 389 -42.44 -5.26 25.50
C ASN A 389 -42.25 -5.82 24.08
N TYR A 390 -41.40 -6.83 23.92
CA TYR A 390 -41.07 -7.47 22.64
C TYR A 390 -41.33 -8.97 22.74
N SER A 391 -41.88 -9.56 21.68
CA SER A 391 -41.90 -11.01 21.54
C SER A 391 -40.51 -11.53 21.11
N GLU A 392 -40.23 -12.82 21.33
CA GLU A 392 -38.90 -13.40 21.06
C GLU A 392 -38.47 -13.31 19.59
N ASP A 393 -39.43 -13.28 18.66
CA ASP A 393 -39.21 -13.14 17.22
C ASP A 393 -38.91 -11.70 16.79
N GLU A 394 -39.26 -10.70 17.61
CA GLU A 394 -39.09 -9.27 17.33
C GLU A 394 -37.70 -8.71 17.65
N TYR A 395 -36.77 -9.53 18.16
CA TYR A 395 -35.40 -9.10 18.44
C TYR A 395 -34.34 -10.15 18.05
N HIS A 396 -33.11 -9.67 17.87
CA HIS A 396 -31.90 -10.48 17.86
C HIS A 396 -31.34 -10.54 19.28
N LYS A 397 -31.19 -11.75 19.83
CA LYS A 397 -30.47 -11.99 21.08
C LYS A 397 -29.03 -12.36 20.77
N ILE A 398 -28.08 -11.56 21.25
CA ILE A 398 -26.66 -11.78 21.04
C ILE A 398 -26.00 -12.07 22.39
N ASP A 399 -25.46 -13.28 22.51
CA ASP A 399 -24.65 -13.71 23.64
C ASP A 399 -23.16 -13.62 23.31
N ILE A 400 -22.43 -12.85 24.11
CA ILE A 400 -20.98 -12.71 23.99
C ILE A 400 -20.22 -13.43 25.12
N GLY A 401 -20.93 -14.27 25.88
CA GLY A 401 -20.44 -15.12 26.96
C GLY A 401 -20.64 -14.51 28.35
N ASN A 402 -20.23 -13.25 28.55
CA ASN A 402 -20.33 -12.56 29.84
C ASN A 402 -21.48 -11.54 29.91
N LYS A 403 -22.08 -11.19 28.77
CA LYS A 403 -23.18 -10.23 28.66
C LYS A 403 -24.11 -10.65 27.54
N LEU A 404 -25.35 -10.23 27.65
CA LEU A 404 -26.38 -10.45 26.68
C LEU A 404 -26.90 -9.10 26.17
N TYR A 405 -27.05 -8.97 24.86
CA TYR A 405 -27.57 -7.77 24.22
C TYR A 405 -28.73 -8.12 23.31
N TYR A 406 -29.68 -7.20 23.18
CA TYR A 406 -30.88 -7.36 22.39
C TYR A 406 -31.02 -6.22 21.39
N PHE A 407 -31.28 -6.56 20.12
CA PHE A 407 -31.49 -5.58 19.06
C PHE A 407 -32.83 -5.82 18.37
N THR A 408 -33.71 -4.82 18.33
CA THR A 408 -35.03 -4.97 17.73
C THR A 408 -34.96 -5.24 16.22
N LYS A 409 -35.93 -5.99 15.70
CA LYS A 409 -36.19 -6.22 14.27
C LYS A 409 -37.31 -5.35 13.72
N ARG A 410 -38.03 -4.59 14.57
CA ARG A 410 -39.18 -3.76 14.17
C ARG A 410 -38.80 -2.69 13.13
N HIS A 411 -37.56 -2.22 13.13
CA HIS A 411 -37.02 -1.29 12.13
C HIS A 411 -35.52 -1.53 11.90
N VAL A 412 -35.01 -1.07 10.76
CA VAL A 412 -33.58 -1.18 10.42
C VAL A 412 -32.80 -0.01 11.01
N GLY A 413 -31.73 -0.31 11.74
CA GLY A 413 -30.88 0.69 12.38
C GLY A 413 -30.09 1.55 11.39
N ILE A 414 -29.67 2.74 11.84
CA ILE A 414 -28.87 3.68 11.03
C ILE A 414 -27.51 3.09 10.60
N LEU A 415 -26.82 2.35 11.47
CA LEU A 415 -25.53 1.73 11.17
C LEU A 415 -25.63 0.65 10.07
N PRO A 416 -26.57 -0.33 10.14
CA PRO A 416 -26.83 -1.25 9.03
C PRO A 416 -27.13 -0.56 7.71
N ARG A 417 -27.95 0.51 7.69
CA ARG A 417 -28.26 1.26 6.47
C ARG A 417 -27.02 1.92 5.87
N MET A 418 -26.23 2.61 6.71
CA MET A 418 -24.95 3.20 6.31
C MET A 418 -24.01 2.15 5.70
N MET A 419 -23.90 0.98 6.34
CA MET A 419 -23.02 -0.09 5.90
C MET A 419 -23.49 -0.72 4.58
N LYS A 420 -24.80 -0.97 4.42
CA LYS A 420 -25.39 -1.48 3.17
C LYS A 420 -25.11 -0.54 1.99
N LEU A 421 -25.22 0.78 2.19
CA LEU A 421 -24.91 1.75 1.14
C LEU A 421 -23.43 1.71 0.73
N LEU A 422 -22.51 1.72 1.70
CA LEU A 422 -21.07 1.67 1.41
C LEU A 422 -20.66 0.36 0.70
N LEU A 423 -21.21 -0.77 1.13
CA LEU A 423 -20.91 -2.08 0.54
C LEU A 423 -21.52 -2.24 -0.86
N SER A 424 -22.77 -1.81 -1.08
CA SER A 424 -23.43 -1.88 -2.39
C SER A 424 -22.72 -1.03 -3.44
N GLU A 425 -22.36 0.21 -3.11
CA GLU A 425 -21.55 1.07 -3.99
C GLU A 425 -20.17 0.47 -4.27
N ARG A 426 -19.55 -0.17 -3.28
CA ARG A 426 -18.28 -0.87 -3.46
C ARG A 426 -18.43 -2.03 -4.43
N ILE A 427 -19.49 -2.83 -4.31
CA ILE A 427 -19.78 -3.94 -5.23
C ILE A 427 -20.01 -3.41 -6.64
N ARG A 428 -20.78 -2.32 -6.79
CA ARG A 428 -21.01 -1.64 -8.07
C ARG A 428 -19.69 -1.27 -8.75
N TYR A 429 -18.79 -0.58 -8.04
CA TYR A 429 -17.48 -0.21 -8.58
C TYR A 429 -16.59 -1.42 -8.86
N LYS A 430 -16.61 -2.47 -8.03
CA LYS A 430 -15.87 -3.71 -8.33
C LYS A 430 -16.37 -4.38 -9.62
N ASN A 431 -17.67 -4.36 -9.87
CA ASN A 431 -18.25 -4.94 -11.09
C ASN A 431 -17.88 -4.12 -12.33
N MET A 432 -17.85 -2.79 -12.22
CA MET A 432 -17.36 -1.91 -13.28
C MET A 432 -15.86 -2.11 -13.53
N MET A 433 -15.07 -2.21 -12.46
CA MET A 433 -13.62 -2.45 -12.50
C MET A 433 -13.28 -3.73 -13.27
N LYS A 434 -14.01 -4.83 -13.04
CA LYS A 434 -13.81 -6.10 -13.76
C LYS A 434 -13.99 -5.99 -15.28
N LYS A 435 -14.82 -5.05 -15.74
CA LYS A 435 -15.12 -4.82 -17.16
C LYS A 435 -14.25 -3.71 -17.77
N ALA A 436 -13.48 -3.01 -16.96
CA ALA A 436 -12.71 -1.83 -17.37
C ALA A 436 -11.26 -2.16 -17.69
N SER A 437 -10.63 -1.33 -18.52
CA SER A 437 -9.21 -1.39 -18.87
C SER A 437 -8.58 0.00 -18.81
N GLY A 438 -7.25 0.07 -18.72
CA GLY A 438 -6.53 1.35 -18.72
C GLY A 438 -6.88 2.23 -17.52
N SER A 439 -7.09 3.53 -17.76
CA SER A 439 -7.39 4.52 -16.71
C SER A 439 -8.66 4.22 -15.93
N ASP A 440 -9.70 3.70 -16.59
CA ASP A 440 -10.99 3.42 -15.95
C ASP A 440 -10.88 2.33 -14.89
N TYR A 441 -10.06 1.30 -15.15
CA TYR A 441 -9.74 0.29 -14.16
C TYR A 441 -9.16 0.92 -12.89
N ILE A 442 -8.17 1.81 -13.04
CA ILE A 442 -7.52 2.51 -11.93
C ILE A 442 -8.52 3.38 -11.17
N ILE A 443 -9.37 4.14 -11.88
CA ILE A 443 -10.39 5.00 -11.27
C ILE A 443 -11.36 4.18 -10.41
N TYR A 444 -11.89 3.07 -10.95
CA TYR A 444 -12.82 2.22 -10.20
C TYR A 444 -12.14 1.51 -9.03
N ASP A 445 -10.86 1.13 -9.17
CA ASP A 445 -10.07 0.59 -8.07
C ASP A 445 -9.91 1.61 -6.94
N LYS A 446 -9.57 2.87 -7.26
CA LYS A 446 -9.48 3.95 -6.25
C LYS A 446 -10.80 4.18 -5.51
N ARG A 447 -11.93 4.14 -6.22
CA ARG A 447 -13.27 4.31 -5.62
C ARG A 447 -13.67 3.14 -4.73
N GLN A 448 -13.54 1.89 -5.20
CA GLN A 448 -13.87 0.73 -4.38
C GLN A 448 -12.95 0.64 -3.15
N TYR A 449 -11.69 1.04 -3.28
CA TYR A 449 -10.73 1.02 -2.18
C TYR A 449 -11.04 2.08 -1.12
N ALA A 450 -11.45 3.29 -1.53
CA ALA A 450 -11.96 4.31 -0.61
C ALA A 450 -13.15 3.80 0.22
N LEU A 451 -14.13 3.17 -0.43
CA LEU A 451 -15.30 2.59 0.23
C LEU A 451 -14.93 1.43 1.17
N LYS A 452 -13.96 0.59 0.76
CA LYS A 452 -13.42 -0.49 1.62
C LYS A 452 -12.84 0.08 2.92
N ILE A 453 -12.02 1.13 2.82
CA ILE A 453 -11.41 1.77 3.99
C ILE A 453 -12.49 2.29 4.94
N GLN A 454 -13.51 2.97 4.41
CA GLN A 454 -14.59 3.54 5.19
C GLN A 454 -15.42 2.46 5.90
N ALA A 455 -15.89 1.45 5.16
CA ALA A 455 -16.67 0.35 5.71
C ALA A 455 -15.92 -0.41 6.82
N ASN A 456 -14.64 -0.73 6.59
CA ASN A 456 -13.82 -1.41 7.59
C ASN A 456 -13.52 -0.54 8.82
N SER A 457 -13.55 0.78 8.68
CA SER A 457 -13.25 1.70 9.78
C SER A 457 -14.43 1.89 10.74
N ILE A 458 -15.68 1.71 10.28
CA ILE A 458 -16.88 1.94 11.10
C ILE A 458 -16.85 1.12 12.40
N TYR A 459 -16.57 -0.18 12.31
CA TYR A 459 -16.46 -1.03 13.51
C TYR A 459 -15.40 -0.48 14.48
N GLY A 460 -14.22 -0.12 13.99
CA GLY A 460 -13.15 0.44 14.81
C GLY A 460 -13.54 1.75 15.48
N CYS A 461 -14.45 2.52 14.88
CA CYS A 461 -14.98 3.75 15.44
C CYS A 461 -15.95 3.50 16.61
N LEU A 462 -16.76 2.43 16.58
CA LEU A 462 -17.69 2.09 17.66
C LEU A 462 -16.99 1.89 19.00
N GLY A 463 -15.80 1.28 18.99
CA GLY A 463 -14.97 1.06 20.18
C GLY A 463 -13.95 2.16 20.48
N SER A 464 -13.88 3.23 19.66
CA SER A 464 -12.80 4.21 19.75
C SER A 464 -12.96 5.16 20.93
N SER A 465 -11.89 5.34 21.71
CA SER A 465 -11.83 6.37 22.76
C SER A 465 -11.82 7.80 22.21
N SER A 466 -11.43 7.98 20.94
CA SER A 466 -11.42 9.30 20.29
C SER A 466 -12.82 9.87 20.01
N LEU A 467 -13.86 9.02 20.06
CA LEU A 467 -15.25 9.39 19.87
C LEU A 467 -16.01 9.26 21.19
N LYS A 468 -15.57 9.97 22.24
CA LYS A 468 -16.13 9.84 23.59
C LYS A 468 -17.67 9.78 23.57
N TYR A 469 -18.31 10.75 22.90
CA TYR A 469 -19.77 10.89 22.86
C TYR A 469 -20.50 9.98 21.87
N LEU A 470 -19.80 9.41 20.88
CA LEU A 470 -20.39 8.51 19.88
C LEU A 470 -19.96 7.06 20.09
N ARG A 471 -19.26 6.77 21.18
CA ARG A 471 -18.75 5.43 21.46
C ARG A 471 -19.92 4.48 21.70
N PHE A 472 -19.89 3.32 21.06
CA PHE A 472 -20.92 2.30 21.15
C PHE A 472 -20.32 0.95 21.52
N LEU A 473 -20.06 0.80 22.81
CA LEU A 473 -19.44 -0.42 23.33
C LEU A 473 -20.29 -1.68 23.08
N PRO A 474 -21.63 -1.67 23.27
CA PRO A 474 -22.47 -2.81 22.92
C PRO A 474 -22.27 -3.27 21.48
N GLY A 475 -22.27 -2.33 20.52
CA GLY A 475 -22.04 -2.66 19.13
C GLY A 475 -20.65 -3.24 18.84
N ALA A 476 -19.60 -2.69 19.46
CA ALA A 476 -18.24 -3.20 19.29
C ALA A 476 -18.04 -4.60 19.89
N GLU A 477 -18.62 -4.84 21.07
CA GLU A 477 -18.58 -6.14 21.76
C GLU A 477 -19.39 -7.20 21.00
N CYS A 478 -20.62 -6.89 20.58
CA CYS A 478 -21.46 -7.80 19.79
C CYS A 478 -20.84 -8.12 18.43
N THR A 479 -20.29 -7.13 17.74
CA THR A 479 -19.67 -7.34 16.42
C THR A 479 -18.47 -8.28 16.51
N THR A 480 -17.61 -8.09 17.52
CA THR A 480 -16.46 -8.98 17.74
C THR A 480 -16.88 -10.35 18.25
N GLY A 481 -17.84 -10.41 19.19
CA GLY A 481 -18.43 -11.63 19.70
C GLY A 481 -19.00 -12.52 18.61
N MET A 482 -19.91 -11.97 17.81
CA MET A 482 -20.50 -12.71 16.69
C MET A 482 -19.49 -13.05 15.60
N GLY A 483 -18.53 -12.16 15.30
CA GLY A 483 -17.44 -12.49 14.39
C GLY A 483 -16.66 -13.73 14.83
N ARG A 484 -16.38 -13.88 16.13
CA ARG A 484 -15.76 -15.09 16.71
C ARG A 484 -16.67 -16.31 16.57
N ASN A 485 -17.96 -16.17 16.87
CA ASN A 485 -18.92 -17.25 16.78
C ASN A 485 -19.03 -17.78 15.34
N TYR A 486 -19.04 -16.88 14.34
CA TYR A 486 -19.09 -17.27 12.93
C TYR A 486 -17.82 -17.92 12.43
N LEU A 487 -16.65 -17.45 12.88
CA LEU A 487 -15.38 -18.13 12.57
C LEU A 487 -15.36 -19.54 13.17
N ASN A 488 -15.77 -19.70 14.43
CA ASN A 488 -15.85 -21.02 15.07
C ASN A 488 -16.87 -21.93 14.38
N LYS A 489 -18.05 -21.41 14.01
CA LYS A 489 -19.06 -22.15 13.23
C LYS A 489 -18.50 -22.60 11.88
N THR A 490 -17.79 -21.70 11.19
CA THR A 490 -17.12 -22.01 9.91
C THR A 490 -16.12 -23.15 10.06
N ILE A 491 -15.32 -23.12 11.13
CA ILE A 491 -14.34 -24.16 11.41
C ILE A 491 -15.02 -25.50 11.68
N ALA A 492 -16.07 -25.52 12.51
CA ALA A 492 -16.84 -26.72 12.79
C ALA A 492 -17.42 -27.31 11.50
N LEU A 493 -18.11 -26.49 10.69
CA LEU A 493 -18.69 -26.92 9.41
C LEU A 493 -17.65 -27.52 8.46
N ILE A 494 -16.46 -26.90 8.36
CA ILE A 494 -15.38 -27.41 7.51
C ILE A 494 -14.87 -28.75 8.06
N CYS A 495 -14.50 -28.80 9.34
CA CYS A 495 -13.89 -29.97 9.95
C CYS A 495 -14.85 -31.17 10.06
N GLU A 496 -16.14 -30.94 10.29
CA GLU A 496 -17.14 -31.99 10.52
C GLU A 496 -17.78 -32.49 9.22
N ASN A 497 -18.05 -31.59 8.26
CA ASN A 497 -18.87 -31.92 7.09
C ASN A 497 -18.09 -31.97 5.77
N THR A 498 -16.77 -31.75 5.78
CA THR A 498 -15.95 -31.78 4.56
C THR A 498 -14.71 -32.66 4.70
N LYS A 499 -14.03 -32.89 3.58
CA LYS A 499 -12.73 -33.58 3.52
C LYS A 499 -11.55 -32.72 4.00
N PHE A 500 -11.80 -31.53 4.51
CA PHE A 500 -10.78 -30.56 4.91
C PHE A 500 -10.70 -30.40 6.43
N ARG A 501 -9.56 -29.91 6.90
CA ARG A 501 -9.35 -29.42 8.27
C ARG A 501 -8.82 -28.01 8.25
N VAL A 502 -9.04 -27.28 9.35
CA VAL A 502 -8.51 -25.92 9.53
C VAL A 502 -7.18 -25.97 10.30
N ILE A 503 -6.13 -25.39 9.73
CA ILE A 503 -4.78 -25.35 10.34
C ILE A 503 -4.48 -24.01 11.03
N TYR A 504 -5.16 -22.94 10.63
CA TYR A 504 -5.02 -21.62 11.25
C TYR A 504 -6.25 -20.74 10.98
N GLY A 505 -6.54 -19.80 11.89
CA GLY A 505 -7.55 -18.77 11.69
C GLY A 505 -7.13 -17.41 12.27
N ASP A 506 -7.29 -16.35 11.47
CA ASP A 506 -6.94 -14.97 11.81
C ASP A 506 -8.16 -14.07 11.60
N THR A 507 -8.92 -13.82 12.67
CA THR A 507 -10.05 -12.86 12.73
C THR A 507 -11.23 -13.15 11.79
N ASP A 508 -11.02 -13.05 10.49
CA ASP A 508 -11.98 -13.16 9.39
C ASP A 508 -11.56 -14.17 8.31
N SER A 509 -10.42 -14.82 8.48
CA SER A 509 -9.89 -15.84 7.56
C SER A 509 -9.57 -17.15 8.26
N CYS A 510 -9.67 -18.26 7.52
CA CYS A 510 -9.17 -19.57 7.93
C CYS A 510 -8.35 -20.21 6.81
N LEU A 511 -7.32 -20.95 7.21
CA LEU A 511 -6.47 -21.75 6.33
C LEU A 511 -6.87 -23.20 6.43
N ILE A 512 -7.13 -23.81 5.28
CA ILE A 512 -7.59 -25.19 5.16
C ILE A 512 -6.64 -26.04 4.32
N GLU A 513 -6.64 -27.33 4.62
CA GLU A 513 -5.95 -28.38 3.86
C GLU A 513 -6.76 -29.68 3.94
N TYR A 514 -6.40 -30.68 3.15
CA TYR A 514 -7.04 -31.99 3.25
C TYR A 514 -6.78 -32.65 4.61
N LYS A 515 -7.73 -33.47 5.06
CA LYS A 515 -7.52 -34.38 6.19
C LYS A 515 -6.48 -35.43 5.80
N LYS A 516 -5.55 -35.73 6.71
CA LYS A 516 -4.42 -36.67 6.47
C LYS A 516 -4.86 -38.05 6.02
N ASP A 517 -6.03 -38.52 6.46
CA ASP A 517 -6.54 -39.85 6.10
C ASP A 517 -7.01 -39.89 4.64
N ILE A 518 -7.54 -38.76 4.15
CA ILE A 518 -7.97 -38.58 2.75
C ILE A 518 -6.77 -38.32 1.85
N GLU A 519 -5.71 -37.65 2.35
CA GLU A 519 -4.43 -37.56 1.64
C GLU A 519 -3.84 -38.96 1.40
N ARG A 520 -3.98 -39.90 2.34
CA ARG A 520 -3.48 -41.28 2.19
C ARG A 520 -4.31 -42.13 1.22
N GLU A 521 -5.64 -41.96 1.21
CA GLU A 521 -6.54 -42.66 0.28
C GLU A 521 -6.47 -42.10 -1.15
N SER A 522 -6.25 -40.79 -1.29
CA SER A 522 -6.07 -40.15 -2.61
C SER A 522 -4.67 -40.39 -3.18
N ASN A 523 -3.64 -40.52 -2.32
CA ASN A 523 -2.22 -40.62 -2.70
C ASN A 523 -1.65 -42.02 -2.40
N GLY A 524 -2.33 -43.10 -2.80
CA GLY A 524 -1.89 -44.48 -2.55
C GLY A 524 -0.36 -44.64 -2.61
N LYS A 525 0.25 -45.00 -1.46
CA LYS A 525 1.70 -45.20 -1.22
C LYS A 525 2.64 -44.23 -1.96
N ASN A 526 3.15 -43.22 -1.24
CA ASN A 526 4.38 -42.47 -1.58
C ASN A 526 4.51 -42.05 -3.05
N LEU A 527 3.54 -41.29 -3.56
CA LEU A 527 3.75 -40.50 -4.77
C LEU A 527 4.47 -39.20 -4.39
N ASP A 528 5.55 -38.92 -5.11
CA ASP A 528 6.25 -37.64 -5.08
C ASP A 528 5.26 -36.47 -5.20
N THR A 529 5.58 -35.33 -4.59
CA THR A 529 4.79 -34.08 -4.62
C THR A 529 4.45 -33.53 -6.03
N LYS A 530 4.91 -34.20 -7.10
CA LYS A 530 4.68 -33.89 -8.51
C LYS A 530 3.28 -34.25 -9.02
N ASP A 531 2.56 -35.16 -8.38
CA ASP A 531 1.26 -35.66 -8.87
C ASP A 531 0.03 -35.04 -8.16
N PHE A 532 0.24 -34.02 -7.31
CA PHE A 532 -0.87 -33.31 -6.66
C PHE A 532 -1.57 -32.36 -7.64
N ASP A 533 -2.84 -32.64 -7.94
CA ASP A 533 -3.66 -31.76 -8.79
C ASP A 533 -4.11 -30.50 -8.03
N VAL A 534 -3.29 -29.45 -8.17
CA VAL A 534 -3.54 -28.13 -7.58
C VAL A 534 -4.84 -27.50 -8.07
N ASN A 535 -5.21 -27.70 -9.33
CA ASN A 535 -6.41 -27.09 -9.90
C ASN A 535 -7.65 -27.71 -9.27
N LYS A 536 -7.69 -29.05 -9.18
CA LYS A 536 -8.74 -29.76 -8.46
C LYS A 536 -8.82 -29.36 -6.99
N PHE A 537 -7.69 -29.22 -6.29
CA PHE A 537 -7.66 -28.74 -4.91
C PHE A 537 -8.25 -27.34 -4.76
N ILE A 538 -7.92 -26.42 -5.66
CA ILE A 538 -8.48 -25.07 -5.69
C ILE A 538 -9.99 -25.11 -5.91
N GLU A 539 -10.48 -25.94 -6.83
CA GLU A 539 -11.90 -26.13 -7.09
C GLU A 539 -12.64 -26.70 -5.87
N ASP A 540 -12.09 -27.75 -5.25
CA ASP A 540 -12.64 -28.33 -4.03
C ASP A 540 -12.70 -27.29 -2.89
N CYS A 541 -11.67 -26.46 -2.72
CA CYS A 541 -11.67 -25.38 -1.74
C CYS A 541 -12.71 -24.29 -2.02
N LYS A 542 -12.97 -23.98 -3.30
CA LYS A 542 -14.05 -23.05 -3.69
C LYS A 542 -15.42 -23.62 -3.35
N LEU A 543 -15.63 -24.91 -3.59
CA LEU A 543 -16.88 -25.61 -3.22
C LEU A 543 -17.09 -25.62 -1.71
N VAL A 544 -16.02 -25.81 -0.92
CA VAL A 544 -16.09 -25.69 0.55
C VAL A 544 -16.52 -24.27 0.97
N ALA A 545 -15.94 -23.24 0.36
CA ALA A 545 -16.31 -21.86 0.67
C ALA A 545 -17.79 -21.57 0.34
N GLU A 546 -18.29 -22.11 -0.76
CA GLU A 546 -19.70 -22.02 -1.16
C GLU A 546 -20.62 -22.81 -0.22
N TYR A 547 -20.26 -24.05 0.12
CA TYR A 547 -20.99 -24.87 1.10
C TYR A 547 -21.13 -24.14 2.44
N VAL A 548 -20.02 -23.63 3.00
CA VAL A 548 -20.06 -22.89 4.27
C VAL A 548 -20.92 -21.64 4.13
N THR A 549 -20.78 -20.90 3.03
CA THR A 549 -21.60 -19.70 2.76
C THR A 549 -23.10 -20.01 2.79
N ASN A 550 -23.53 -21.14 2.23
CA ASN A 550 -24.94 -21.55 2.23
C ASN A 550 -25.48 -21.92 3.62
N GLN A 551 -24.60 -22.20 4.59
CA GLN A 551 -24.94 -22.52 5.99
C GLN A 551 -24.87 -21.29 6.92
N LEU A 552 -24.47 -20.14 6.37
CA LEU A 552 -24.36 -18.87 7.09
C LEU A 552 -25.58 -17.98 6.78
N PRO A 553 -25.89 -17.01 7.66
CA PRO A 553 -26.98 -16.08 7.40
C PRO A 553 -26.77 -15.26 6.13
N GLU A 554 -27.87 -14.76 5.57
CA GLU A 554 -27.85 -13.91 4.38
C GLU A 554 -26.90 -12.70 4.55
N GLY A 555 -26.09 -12.46 3.51
CA GLY A 555 -25.09 -11.39 3.47
C GLY A 555 -23.73 -11.75 4.11
N MET A 556 -23.58 -12.93 4.70
CA MET A 556 -22.30 -13.46 5.16
C MET A 556 -21.73 -14.44 4.15
N HIS A 557 -20.64 -14.05 3.48
CA HIS A 557 -20.00 -14.90 2.46
C HIS A 557 -18.56 -15.20 2.81
N LEU A 558 -18.20 -16.47 2.76
CA LEU A 558 -16.82 -16.94 2.80
C LEU A 558 -16.33 -17.09 1.35
N LYS A 559 -15.14 -16.60 1.04
CA LYS A 559 -14.58 -16.67 -0.31
C LYS A 559 -13.18 -17.26 -0.31
N TYR A 560 -12.90 -17.97 -1.39
CA TYR A 560 -11.54 -18.29 -1.79
C TYR A 560 -10.72 -17.01 -1.97
N GLU A 561 -9.56 -16.95 -1.32
CA GLU A 561 -8.58 -15.88 -1.52
C GLU A 561 -7.36 -16.39 -2.28
N ASN A 562 -6.50 -17.18 -1.63
CA ASN A 562 -5.22 -17.65 -2.17
C ASN A 562 -4.96 -19.11 -1.81
N THR A 563 -4.33 -19.84 -2.71
CA THR A 563 -3.75 -21.17 -2.45
C THR A 563 -2.24 -21.09 -2.41
N PHE A 564 -1.63 -21.78 -1.46
CA PHE A 564 -0.20 -21.87 -1.26
C PHE A 564 0.27 -23.30 -1.55
N LYS A 565 1.28 -23.46 -2.41
CA LYS A 565 1.94 -24.75 -2.64
C LYS A 565 2.62 -25.26 -1.38
N ARG A 566 3.26 -24.35 -0.66
CA ARG A 566 3.93 -24.61 0.60
C ARG A 566 3.78 -23.39 1.48
N MET A 567 3.49 -23.62 2.75
CA MET A 567 3.27 -22.55 3.71
C MET A 567 3.92 -22.90 5.04
N LEU A 568 4.60 -21.91 5.63
CA LEU A 568 5.22 -21.95 6.93
C LEU A 568 4.42 -21.06 7.87
N ILE A 569 3.86 -21.66 8.92
CA ILE A 569 3.16 -20.96 10.00
C ILE A 569 4.06 -20.95 11.23
N LEU A 570 4.50 -19.77 11.65
CA LEU A 570 5.39 -19.63 12.81
C LEU A 570 4.58 -19.45 14.09
N SER A 571 3.69 -18.45 14.09
CA SER A 571 2.86 -18.08 15.24
C SER A 571 1.72 -17.17 14.78
N LYS A 572 0.88 -16.72 15.72
CA LYS A 572 -0.22 -15.79 15.45
C LYS A 572 0.25 -14.60 14.62
N LYS A 573 -0.38 -14.41 13.45
CA LYS A 573 -0.10 -13.35 12.48
C LYS A 573 1.32 -13.36 11.89
N LYS A 574 2.08 -14.45 12.06
CA LYS A 574 3.43 -14.63 11.51
C LYS A 574 3.48 -15.88 10.65
N TYR A 575 3.32 -15.71 9.35
CA TYR A 575 3.33 -16.81 8.38
C TYR A 575 3.83 -16.35 7.01
N CYS A 576 4.34 -17.28 6.22
CA CYS A 576 4.71 -17.06 4.83
C CYS A 576 4.40 -18.29 3.98
N GLY A 577 4.18 -18.11 2.69
CA GLY A 577 3.95 -19.22 1.77
C GLY A 577 4.24 -18.85 0.33
N VAL A 578 4.37 -19.87 -0.52
CA VAL A 578 4.56 -19.73 -1.96
C VAL A 578 3.19 -19.84 -2.63
N LEU A 579 2.75 -18.78 -3.30
CA LEU A 579 1.48 -18.75 -4.00
C LEU A 579 1.47 -19.79 -5.12
N ALA A 580 0.39 -20.56 -5.23
CA ALA A 580 0.33 -21.68 -6.17
C ALA A 580 0.26 -21.24 -7.63
N ASN A 581 -0.36 -20.09 -7.90
CA ASN A 581 -0.56 -19.51 -9.23
C ASN A 581 0.65 -18.72 -9.74
N THR A 582 1.30 -17.92 -8.89
CA THR A 582 2.41 -17.05 -9.30
C THR A 582 3.78 -17.55 -8.88
N SER A 583 3.85 -18.51 -7.94
CA SER A 583 5.09 -18.93 -7.26
C SER A 583 5.81 -17.79 -6.52
N GLU A 584 5.12 -16.68 -6.26
CA GLU A 584 5.65 -15.56 -5.48
C GLU A 584 5.54 -15.82 -3.97
N LEU A 585 6.44 -15.20 -3.21
CA LEU A 585 6.49 -15.31 -1.77
C LEU A 585 5.49 -14.36 -1.12
N TYR A 586 4.50 -14.93 -0.45
CA TYR A 586 3.55 -14.22 0.39
C TYR A 586 4.06 -14.21 1.84
N ILE A 587 4.13 -13.04 2.49
CA ILE A 587 4.60 -12.95 3.88
C ILE A 587 3.72 -12.01 4.70
N LYS A 588 3.31 -12.47 5.89
CA LYS A 588 2.56 -11.67 6.88
C LYS A 588 3.26 -11.68 8.23
N GLY A 589 3.55 -10.50 8.76
CA GLY A 589 3.95 -10.24 10.16
C GLY A 589 5.30 -10.80 10.64
N ILE A 590 6.11 -11.39 9.76
CA ILE A 590 7.49 -11.80 10.11
C ILE A 590 8.34 -10.55 10.42
N ASP A 591 8.89 -10.47 11.63
CA ASP A 591 9.53 -9.24 12.14
C ASP A 591 10.83 -8.89 11.40
N ILE A 592 11.64 -9.89 11.06
CA ILE A 592 12.99 -9.70 10.52
C ILE A 592 12.94 -9.10 9.11
N ILE A 593 11.89 -9.35 8.35
CA ILE A 593 11.70 -8.77 7.01
C ILE A 593 11.10 -7.35 7.03
N LYS A 594 10.77 -6.81 8.21
CA LYS A 594 10.23 -5.45 8.33
C LYS A 594 11.29 -4.42 7.91
N LYS A 595 10.85 -3.28 7.39
CA LYS A 595 11.71 -2.21 6.86
C LYS A 595 12.71 -1.61 7.84
N ASN A 596 12.52 -1.85 9.14
CA ASN A 596 13.41 -1.35 10.18
C ASN A 596 14.70 -2.17 10.29
N THR A 597 14.68 -3.43 9.82
CA THR A 597 15.85 -4.31 9.77
C THR A 597 16.70 -4.01 8.55
N CYS A 598 18.01 -4.16 8.69
CA CYS A 598 18.95 -3.89 7.61
C CYS A 598 18.76 -4.82 6.40
N VAL A 599 19.14 -4.33 5.22
CA VAL A 599 18.93 -5.01 3.94
C VAL A 599 19.60 -6.39 3.94
N PHE A 600 20.85 -6.47 4.42
CA PHE A 600 21.62 -7.72 4.45
C PHE A 600 20.85 -8.86 5.12
N ILE A 601 20.35 -8.62 6.34
CA ILE A 601 19.63 -9.63 7.12
C ILE A 601 18.29 -9.96 6.46
N ARG A 602 17.58 -8.96 5.92
CA ARG A 602 16.31 -9.19 5.22
C ARG A 602 16.46 -10.10 4.00
N ASP A 603 17.51 -9.89 3.22
CA ASP A 603 17.76 -10.65 2.00
C ASP A 603 18.11 -12.10 2.34
N TYR A 604 19.03 -12.33 3.29
CA TYR A 604 19.33 -13.69 3.75
C TYR A 604 18.12 -14.38 4.39
N TYR A 605 17.32 -13.66 5.17
CA TYR A 605 16.12 -14.24 5.75
C TYR A 605 15.11 -14.67 4.67
N LYS A 606 14.92 -13.86 3.62
CA LYS A 606 14.10 -14.26 2.45
C LYS A 606 14.68 -15.49 1.76
N ILE A 607 16.00 -15.56 1.56
CA ILE A 607 16.66 -16.74 0.99
C ILE A 607 16.35 -17.97 1.85
N PHE A 608 16.47 -17.90 3.17
CA PHE A 608 16.14 -19.01 4.05
C PHE A 608 14.66 -19.40 3.97
N LEU A 609 13.74 -18.42 3.94
CA LEU A 609 12.32 -18.70 3.73
C LEU A 609 12.09 -19.45 2.41
N TYR A 610 12.74 -19.03 1.33
CA TYR A 610 12.67 -19.73 0.05
C TYR A 610 13.22 -21.15 0.15
N MET A 611 14.41 -21.33 0.70
CA MET A 611 15.02 -22.65 0.86
C MET A 611 14.11 -23.60 1.65
N ILE A 612 13.46 -23.12 2.72
CA ILE A 612 12.53 -23.90 3.53
C ILE A 612 11.23 -24.23 2.76
N LEU A 613 10.67 -23.24 2.06
CA LEU A 613 9.42 -23.39 1.32
C LEU A 613 9.58 -24.19 0.02
N PHE A 614 10.81 -24.31 -0.51
CA PHE A 614 11.14 -25.14 -1.66
C PHE A 614 11.88 -26.45 -1.27
N ASP A 615 11.89 -26.79 0.02
CA ASP A 615 12.43 -28.06 0.54
C ASP A 615 13.90 -28.34 0.20
N TYR A 616 14.73 -27.29 0.24
CA TYR A 616 16.15 -27.43 -0.03
C TYR A 616 16.82 -28.37 0.99
N PRO A 617 17.77 -29.22 0.57
CA PRO A 617 18.46 -30.12 1.47
C PRO A 617 19.10 -29.37 2.64
N GLU A 618 19.01 -29.94 3.85
CA GLU A 618 19.55 -29.34 5.07
C GLU A 618 21.00 -28.90 4.88
N LYS A 619 21.85 -29.73 4.24
CA LYS A 619 23.26 -29.39 3.95
C LYS A 619 23.43 -28.05 3.22
N GLN A 620 22.55 -27.71 2.30
CA GLN A 620 22.59 -26.44 1.57
C GLN A 620 22.17 -25.27 2.46
N ILE A 621 21.13 -25.47 3.29
CA ILE A 621 20.71 -24.49 4.31
C ILE A 621 21.88 -24.21 5.27
N ARG A 622 22.54 -25.27 5.76
CA ARG A 622 23.72 -25.18 6.63
C ARG A 622 24.85 -24.37 5.98
N TYR A 623 25.18 -24.67 4.72
CA TYR A 623 26.19 -23.91 3.96
C TYR A 623 25.82 -22.43 3.87
N LYS A 624 24.57 -22.11 3.54
CA LYS A 624 24.12 -20.72 3.38
C LYS A 624 24.13 -19.94 4.70
N VAL A 625 23.85 -20.61 5.82
CA VAL A 625 23.99 -20.05 7.17
C VAL A 625 25.45 -19.71 7.49
N LEU A 626 26.38 -20.64 7.20
CA LEU A 626 27.81 -20.41 7.40
C LEU A 626 28.34 -19.29 6.51
N GLU A 627 27.90 -19.23 5.25
CA GLU A 627 28.26 -18.16 4.32
C GLU A 627 27.83 -16.78 4.86
N MET A 628 26.59 -16.66 5.32
CA MET A 628 26.08 -15.43 5.94
C MET A 628 26.87 -15.06 7.20
N LYS A 629 27.12 -16.04 8.09
CA LYS A 629 27.88 -15.88 9.33
C LYS A 629 29.29 -15.36 9.02
N ASN A 630 29.98 -15.99 8.08
CA ASN A 630 31.33 -15.62 7.67
C ASN A 630 31.34 -14.21 7.09
N LYS A 631 30.48 -13.88 6.11
CA LYS A 631 30.39 -12.54 5.51
C LYS A 631 30.14 -11.45 6.57
N LEU A 632 29.25 -11.72 7.52
CA LEU A 632 28.91 -10.74 8.56
C LEU A 632 30.04 -10.56 9.57
N LEU A 633 30.64 -11.65 10.07
CA LEU A 633 31.66 -11.60 11.11
C LEU A 633 33.05 -11.23 10.58
N SER A 634 33.35 -11.48 9.29
CA SER A 634 34.56 -10.99 8.63
C SER A 634 34.52 -9.48 8.36
N GLY A 635 33.33 -8.89 8.37
CA GLY A 635 33.13 -7.48 8.05
C GLY A 635 33.07 -7.18 6.55
N ASP A 636 32.86 -8.20 5.70
CA ASP A 636 32.77 -8.06 4.24
C ASP A 636 31.41 -7.48 3.77
N VAL A 637 30.51 -7.16 4.69
CA VAL A 637 29.19 -6.58 4.37
C VAL A 637 29.32 -5.05 4.20
N PRO A 638 28.89 -4.50 3.06
CA PRO A 638 28.86 -3.05 2.86
C PRO A 638 28.01 -2.33 3.91
N LEU A 639 28.47 -1.16 4.36
CA LEU A 639 27.81 -0.34 5.39
C LEU A 639 26.35 -0.04 5.03
N GLU A 640 26.07 0.24 3.76
CA GLU A 640 24.74 0.58 3.25
C GLU A 640 23.75 -0.57 3.46
N LYS A 641 24.23 -1.81 3.44
CA LYS A 641 23.40 -3.00 3.66
C LYS A 641 23.14 -3.28 5.15
N LEU A 642 23.88 -2.63 6.06
CA LEU A 642 23.75 -2.76 7.52
C LEU A 642 22.94 -1.63 8.18
N LEU A 643 22.48 -0.65 7.40
CA LEU A 643 21.64 0.44 7.89
C LEU A 643 20.31 -0.08 8.45
N MET A 644 20.07 0.20 9.72
CA MET A 644 18.82 -0.03 10.43
C MET A 644 17.98 1.25 10.39
N LYS A 645 16.66 1.14 10.51
CA LYS A 645 15.76 2.31 10.49
C LYS A 645 14.93 2.41 11.76
N MET A 646 14.86 3.60 12.33
CA MET A 646 13.94 3.91 13.43
C MET A 646 13.09 5.13 13.12
N THR A 647 12.05 5.36 13.92
CA THR A 647 11.26 6.60 13.88
C THR A 647 11.21 7.20 15.27
N ILE A 648 11.49 8.50 15.38
CA ILE A 648 11.42 9.22 16.64
C ILE A 648 9.95 9.40 17.06
N GLY A 649 9.64 8.97 18.26
CA GLY A 649 8.32 9.03 18.87
C GLY A 649 8.15 10.31 19.71
N PRO A 650 6.90 10.65 20.07
CA PRO A 650 6.60 11.90 20.75
C PRO A 650 7.05 11.94 22.22
N LYS A 651 6.98 10.79 22.93
CA LYS A 651 7.38 10.66 24.33
C LYS A 651 7.86 9.24 24.61
N TYR A 652 8.88 9.12 25.46
CA TYR A 652 9.39 7.86 25.98
C TYR A 652 9.35 7.91 27.50
N VAL A 653 8.60 7.00 28.12
CA VAL A 653 8.41 6.98 29.58
C VAL A 653 9.63 6.37 30.28
N ASN A 654 10.21 5.31 29.71
CA ASN A 654 11.35 4.62 30.27
C ASN A 654 12.66 5.34 29.90
N LYS A 655 13.42 5.78 30.90
CA LYS A 655 14.72 6.48 30.72
C LYS A 655 15.77 5.61 30.00
N SER A 656 15.70 4.29 30.16
CA SER A 656 16.59 3.32 29.50
C SER A 656 16.08 2.88 28.13
N TYR A 657 15.00 3.48 27.62
CA TYR A 657 14.49 3.16 26.30
C TYR A 657 15.50 3.57 25.22
N TYR A 658 15.83 2.63 24.33
CA TYR A 658 16.94 2.78 23.38
C TYR A 658 16.83 4.04 22.50
N VAL A 659 15.63 4.43 22.05
CA VAL A 659 15.47 5.65 21.24
C VAL A 659 15.69 6.93 22.06
N LEU A 660 15.31 6.93 23.34
CA LEU A 660 15.54 8.09 24.19
C LEU A 660 17.03 8.29 24.46
N LEU A 661 17.75 7.21 24.77
CA LEU A 661 19.21 7.23 24.93
C LEU A 661 19.89 7.69 23.64
N PHE A 662 19.50 7.13 22.49
CA PHE A 662 19.98 7.57 21.18
C PHE A 662 19.80 9.08 20.98
N VAL A 663 18.60 9.62 21.16
CA VAL A 663 18.35 11.07 21.00
C VAL A 663 19.21 11.90 21.96
N ASN A 664 19.34 11.50 23.22
CA ASN A 664 20.14 12.23 24.21
C ASN A 664 21.64 12.20 23.87
N ASN A 665 22.15 11.06 23.40
CA ASN A 665 23.52 10.89 22.99
C ASN A 665 23.85 11.77 21.78
N HIS A 666 22.97 11.84 20.80
CA HIS A 666 23.13 12.68 19.61
C HIS A 666 23.02 14.18 19.92
N LYS A 667 22.18 14.57 20.88
CA LYS A 667 22.11 15.95 21.37
C LYS A 667 23.44 16.47 21.89
N MET A 668 24.25 15.62 22.53
CA MET A 668 25.60 16.00 22.98
C MET A 668 26.53 16.39 21.82
N TYR A 669 26.20 15.97 20.60
CA TYR A 669 26.91 16.30 19.36
C TYR A 669 26.17 17.36 18.53
N ASN A 670 25.27 18.13 19.15
CA ASN A 670 24.43 19.15 18.50
C ASN A 670 23.57 18.59 17.35
N LEU A 671 23.16 17.33 17.46
CA LEU A 671 22.20 16.70 16.55
C LEU A 671 20.86 16.54 17.25
N ASP A 672 19.89 17.33 16.81
CA ASP A 672 18.51 17.27 17.26
C ASP A 672 17.63 16.57 16.22
N TYR A 673 16.73 15.73 16.71
CA TYR A 673 15.78 14.98 15.87
C TYR A 673 14.34 15.39 16.17
N LYS A 674 13.53 15.49 15.11
CA LYS A 674 12.12 15.85 15.19
C LYS A 674 11.25 14.62 15.47
N ILE A 675 10.13 14.84 16.13
CA ILE A 675 9.10 13.80 16.31
C ILE A 675 8.58 13.37 14.93
N GLY A 676 8.53 12.05 14.71
CA GLY A 676 8.14 11.43 13.44
C GLY A 676 9.28 11.30 12.42
N GLU A 677 10.47 11.84 12.72
CA GLU A 677 11.63 11.73 11.84
C GLU A 677 12.11 10.28 11.75
N LYS A 678 12.41 9.85 10.52
CA LYS A 678 12.96 8.52 10.25
C LYS A 678 14.47 8.63 10.15
N ILE A 679 15.16 7.81 10.93
CA ILE A 679 16.62 7.89 11.05
C ILE A 679 17.21 6.55 10.63
N ASP A 680 18.16 6.62 9.71
CA ASP A 680 19.03 5.51 9.37
C ASP A 680 20.22 5.50 10.34
N TYR A 681 20.42 4.37 11.01
CA TYR A 681 21.44 4.20 12.05
C TYR A 681 22.16 2.87 11.90
N ILE A 682 23.32 2.78 12.54
CA ILE A 682 24.11 1.55 12.68
C ILE A 682 24.40 1.25 14.14
N ILE A 683 24.85 0.04 14.40
CA ILE A 683 25.23 -0.42 15.72
C ILE A 683 26.75 -0.54 15.79
N ILE A 684 27.34 0.13 16.76
CA ILE A 684 28.78 0.25 16.95
C ILE A 684 29.26 -0.47 18.20
N ASP A 685 30.51 -0.92 18.15
CA ASP A 685 31.18 -1.55 19.28
C ASP A 685 31.62 -0.46 20.28
N THR A 686 31.10 -0.55 21.50
CA THR A 686 31.40 0.36 22.61
C THR A 686 32.87 0.38 22.99
N ASN A 687 33.64 -0.66 22.66
CA ASN A 687 35.09 -0.66 22.88
C ASN A 687 35.83 0.28 21.91
N SER A 688 35.27 0.51 20.73
CA SER A 688 35.85 1.39 19.71
C SER A 688 35.42 2.85 19.90
N PHE A 689 34.14 3.06 20.22
CA PHE A 689 33.54 4.36 20.46
C PHE A 689 32.35 4.15 21.39
N SER A 690 32.28 4.94 22.46
CA SER A 690 31.14 4.88 23.36
C SER A 690 30.64 6.26 23.74
N PHE A 691 29.32 6.43 23.69
CA PHE A 691 28.64 7.58 24.30
C PHE A 691 28.67 7.50 25.83
N ASN A 692 28.69 6.29 26.39
CA ASN A 692 28.77 6.05 27.83
C ASN A 692 29.66 4.85 28.15
N LYS A 693 30.77 5.06 28.86
CA LYS A 693 31.78 4.03 29.12
C LYS A 693 31.13 2.81 29.80
N ASN A 694 31.37 1.62 29.24
CA ASN A 694 30.88 0.32 29.73
C ASN A 694 29.36 0.08 29.69
N SER A 695 28.58 0.89 28.97
CA SER A 695 27.14 0.62 28.80
C SER A 695 26.87 -0.57 27.88
N LYS A 696 25.93 -1.44 28.28
CA LYS A 696 25.40 -2.55 27.45
C LYS A 696 24.05 -2.21 26.81
N LEU A 697 23.54 -0.99 27.03
CA LEU A 697 22.23 -0.59 26.54
C LEU A 697 22.29 -0.33 25.03
N LEU A 698 21.28 -0.82 24.30
CA LEU A 698 21.22 -0.69 22.85
C LEU A 698 21.32 0.77 22.39
N GLY A 699 20.65 1.70 23.07
CA GLY A 699 20.66 3.12 22.69
C GLY A 699 22.06 3.76 22.71
N ASP A 700 22.97 3.25 23.54
CA ASP A 700 24.36 3.72 23.63
C ASP A 700 25.27 3.06 22.58
N LYS A 701 24.77 2.01 21.91
CA LYS A 701 25.44 1.39 20.75
C LYS A 701 24.97 1.95 19.41
N MET A 702 23.94 2.78 19.40
CA MET A 702 23.31 3.25 18.17
C MET A 702 23.88 4.59 17.72
N ILE A 703 24.26 4.70 16.45
CA ILE A 703 24.76 5.94 15.86
C ILE A 703 24.09 6.19 14.50
N SER A 704 23.55 7.40 14.30
CA SER A 704 23.06 7.83 12.98
C SER A 704 24.18 7.81 11.95
N LEU A 705 23.81 7.53 10.69
CA LEU A 705 24.77 7.51 9.58
C LEU A 705 25.51 8.85 9.43
N ASP A 706 24.80 9.96 9.61
CA ASP A 706 25.38 11.30 9.49
C ASP A 706 26.42 11.57 10.58
N LEU A 707 26.12 11.22 11.84
CA LEU A 707 27.09 11.37 12.92
C LEU A 707 28.30 10.45 12.70
N TYR A 708 28.06 9.21 12.25
CA TYR A 708 29.13 8.27 11.94
C TYR A 708 30.09 8.82 10.87
N LYS A 709 29.55 9.33 9.76
CA LYS A 709 30.35 9.95 8.68
C LYS A 709 31.14 11.15 9.19
N ASN A 710 30.51 12.05 9.93
CA ASN A 710 31.17 13.23 10.51
C ASN A 710 32.34 12.85 11.45
N ILE A 711 32.16 11.83 12.29
CA ILE A 711 33.23 11.36 13.17
C ILE A 711 34.36 10.71 12.36
N CYS A 712 34.03 9.91 11.35
CA CYS A 712 35.03 9.30 10.48
C CYS A 712 35.87 10.35 9.74
N GLU A 713 35.23 11.39 9.18
CA GLU A 713 35.93 12.51 8.55
C GLU A 713 36.86 13.22 9.52
N LYS A 714 36.41 13.51 10.76
CA LYS A 714 37.27 14.10 11.78
C LYS A 714 38.44 13.20 12.16
N ALA A 715 38.22 11.89 12.27
CA ALA A 715 39.26 10.91 12.58
C ALA A 715 40.32 10.81 11.46
N THR A 716 39.96 11.02 10.19
CA THR A 716 40.97 11.10 9.12
C THR A 716 41.90 12.32 9.24
N LYS A 717 41.40 13.41 9.82
CA LYS A 717 42.17 14.66 10.02
C LYS A 717 42.93 14.69 11.36
N ASN A 718 42.48 13.94 12.37
CA ASN A 718 43.08 13.90 13.69
C ASN A 718 43.19 12.46 14.21
N LYS A 719 44.43 11.95 14.30
CA LYS A 719 44.75 10.59 14.74
C LYS A 719 44.34 10.28 16.18
N ASN A 720 44.04 11.29 17.01
CA ASN A 720 43.62 11.10 18.40
C ASN A 720 42.12 10.75 18.53
N ILE A 721 41.35 10.82 17.44
CA ILE A 721 39.92 10.50 17.45
C ILE A 721 39.75 9.04 17.00
N ASN A 722 39.25 8.19 17.91
CA ASN A 722 38.97 6.80 17.58
C ASN A 722 37.79 6.70 16.59
N LYS A 723 38.03 6.00 15.48
CA LYS A 723 36.98 5.70 14.49
C LYS A 723 36.01 4.66 15.08
N PRO A 724 34.69 4.92 15.11
CA PRO A 724 33.71 3.92 15.53
C PRO A 724 33.78 2.70 14.61
N LYS A 725 33.84 1.51 15.20
CA LYS A 725 33.75 0.22 14.49
C LYS A 725 32.35 -0.34 14.65
N LEU A 726 31.86 -1.03 13.62
CA LEU A 726 30.58 -1.73 13.64
C LEU A 726 30.62 -2.91 14.60
N ASP A 727 29.52 -3.12 15.34
CA ASP A 727 29.32 -4.29 16.21
C ASP A 727 28.68 -5.42 15.40
N TYR A 728 29.47 -6.10 14.56
CA TYR A 728 28.98 -7.21 13.73
C TYR A 728 28.40 -8.37 14.56
N HIS A 729 28.94 -8.59 15.76
CA HIS A 729 28.42 -9.58 16.70
C HIS A 729 27.00 -9.24 17.15
N TYR A 730 26.69 -7.96 17.39
CA TYR A 730 25.33 -7.56 17.72
C TYR A 730 24.35 -7.92 16.61
N TYR A 731 24.70 -7.61 15.35
CA TYR A 731 23.86 -7.96 14.19
C TYR A 731 23.63 -9.48 14.12
N TYR A 732 24.68 -10.27 14.34
CA TYR A 732 24.59 -11.72 14.34
C TYR A 732 23.69 -12.23 15.47
N TYR A 733 24.02 -11.98 16.74
CA TYR A 733 23.29 -12.57 17.86
C TYR A 733 21.84 -12.06 17.98
N HIS A 734 21.59 -10.77 17.74
CA HIS A 734 20.27 -10.19 18.02
C HIS A 734 19.26 -10.28 16.87
N TYR A 735 19.72 -10.45 15.63
CA TYR A 735 18.81 -10.48 14.47
C TYR A 735 18.95 -11.75 13.65
N VAL A 736 20.17 -12.23 13.45
CA VAL A 736 20.41 -13.46 12.69
C VAL A 736 20.10 -14.68 13.54
N GLU A 737 20.77 -14.83 14.67
CA GLU A 737 20.67 -16.01 15.53
C GLU A 737 19.25 -16.16 16.11
N THR A 738 18.74 -15.14 16.80
CA THR A 738 17.38 -15.15 17.37
C THR A 738 16.32 -15.40 16.30
N GLY A 739 16.46 -14.74 15.16
CA GLY A 739 15.52 -14.81 14.07
C GLY A 739 15.50 -16.16 13.36
N PHE A 740 16.69 -16.74 13.18
CA PHE A 740 16.86 -18.06 12.61
C PHE A 740 16.47 -19.15 13.59
N LYS A 741 16.77 -19.03 14.90
CA LYS A 741 16.25 -19.93 15.94
C LYS A 741 14.73 -19.99 15.92
N SER A 742 14.05 -18.84 15.80
CA SER A 742 12.59 -18.80 15.68
C SER A 742 12.06 -19.50 14.42
N LEU A 743 12.83 -19.46 13.32
CA LEU A 743 12.47 -20.08 12.05
C LEU A 743 12.65 -21.60 12.11
N LEU A 744 13.82 -22.04 12.59
CA LEU A 744 14.23 -23.43 12.68
C LEU A 744 13.47 -24.22 13.74
N LYS A 745 13.02 -23.58 14.82
CA LYS A 745 12.21 -24.23 15.85
C LYS A 745 10.98 -24.94 15.25
N VAL A 746 10.45 -24.43 14.13
CA VAL A 746 9.29 -25.00 13.46
C VAL A 746 9.64 -26.20 12.58
N LEU A 747 10.91 -26.37 12.21
CA LEU A 747 11.38 -27.46 11.34
C LEU A 747 11.86 -28.70 12.10
N ASN A 748 11.95 -28.66 13.44
CA ASN A 748 12.52 -29.72 14.27
C ASN A 748 13.92 -30.19 13.83
N THR A 749 14.68 -29.34 13.15
CA THR A 749 16.03 -29.63 12.68
C THR A 749 17.06 -29.20 13.73
N ASN A 750 18.05 -30.05 14.04
CA ASN A 750 19.25 -29.72 14.86
C ASN A 750 20.22 -28.76 14.14
N ILE A 751 19.70 -27.80 13.37
CA ILE A 751 20.48 -26.73 12.73
C ILE A 751 20.82 -25.64 13.78
N SER A 752 20.20 -25.68 14.96
CA SER A 752 20.59 -24.83 16.10
C SER A 752 22.08 -24.95 16.47
N ASP A 753 22.70 -26.10 16.23
CA ASP A 753 24.09 -26.36 16.59
C ASP A 753 25.10 -25.60 15.69
N LEU A 754 24.63 -25.01 14.59
CA LEU A 754 25.46 -24.22 13.67
C LEU A 754 25.51 -22.72 13.98
N LEU A 755 24.50 -22.25 14.70
CA LEU A 755 24.39 -20.87 15.13
C LEU A 755 25.35 -20.63 16.29
#